data_AF-A0A939Z8M3-F1
#
_entry.id   AF-A0A939Z8M3-F1
#
_cell.length_a   1.000
_cell.length_b   1.000
_cell.length_c   1.000
_cell.angle_alpha   90.00
_cell.angle_beta   90.00
_cell.angle_gamma   90.00
#
_symmetry.space_group_name_H-M   'P 1'
#
loop_
_entity.id
_entity.type
_entity.pdbx_description
1 polymer ?
#
loop_
_entity_poly.entity_id
_entity_poly.type
_entity_poly.pdbx_seq_one_letter_code
_entity_poly.pdbx_strand_id
1 'polypeptide(L)'
;ETPIPYDGEEHSFDVEAGPDAEPADATIGDPTYEKYDETDGTWKPMDDGEVPTEPGKYRETVVISSDDPEYKDTPISVEYEITKAPGENAPGYAVPGPYEVEYAEGKTLADYADVIVLPEGWAWADDSTPVVKGESTYPANYTPADAEHYEAVTDVPVTVIAKGDITGYDFADVETPIPYDGEEHSFEVEPGQDATPADATIGEPTYEKYDETDGTWKPMDDGEVPTEPGKYRETVVISSDDPEYKDTPISVEYEITKAPGENAPGYAVPGPYEVVYEDGKTLADYADVIVLPEGWEWVDPTTPVEEGQKTYPANYTPADAEHYEPVTDVPVTVTATAPAETEVKGYSLPENQTFDYTGTPHSVDVVAGQDATPDATPTYTYQQVDPATGEAIGDPTNEAPTEPGTYKETATVSAGDLEPQILETTFTINPEPETEVKGYSLPEEAKEFPYDGEEHSVPVEKADGATEPVEITYEYQQINPETGEAIGDPTNEAPTEPGTYKETVTVSSGDLEPQVLETTFTIKNPVIEGYTMADKTVTRNGQPQTIDVTAGANATPGVKIAYSYFDNNGDAVKAADVVEKGTYKVKAHITKAGYEPLDLEANLTIKTRSSSGPSGGGKPTVTNQTVTLDNGDGTTNTVKVPKGDKLAESKATPKDREGYEFDNWYEDPEFTTPYDFNKAVENDITLYAKYEEKAPTPPPTPVKEGFEDIDGHWAEDEINDAVDRGIFEGYGDGTFRPDLGITRQEIAVAMVRLLGLESEVDSADLSVLDKFSDRDEIADWAEKYVALAVEKNIYEGYLEGYFAPERIISREELSTVLTRTAHEPLDREASFTDIGTTTNEWASPYIAPMAEAGVVNGYPDGTFLGKNQITRAEAAAMISRFAAKYLD
;
A
#
# COMPACT_ATOMS: atom_id res chain seq x y z
N GLU A 1 -0.44 20.02 -4.93
CA GLU A 1 -1.87 20.43 -4.81
C GLU A 1 -2.38 20.49 -3.37
N THR A 2 -1.75 19.83 -2.38
CA THR A 2 -2.04 20.09 -0.97
C THR A 2 -1.33 21.37 -0.49
N PRO A 3 -2.03 22.30 0.19
CA PRO A 3 -1.40 23.45 0.83
C PRO A 3 -0.40 23.00 1.90
N ILE A 4 0.75 23.66 1.94
CA ILE A 4 1.84 23.36 2.87
C ILE A 4 1.62 24.20 4.14
N PRO A 5 1.49 23.61 5.34
CA PRO A 5 1.42 24.39 6.57
C PRO A 5 2.78 25.04 6.87
N TYR A 6 2.78 26.29 7.32
CA TYR A 6 4.00 27.02 7.63
C TYR A 6 4.76 26.37 8.79
N ASP A 7 5.99 25.98 8.51
CA ASP A 7 6.94 25.37 9.45
C ASP A 7 8.23 26.21 9.60
N GLY A 8 8.37 27.29 8.84
CA GLY A 8 9.54 28.17 8.84
C GLY A 8 10.74 27.63 8.07
N GLU A 9 10.58 26.54 7.32
CA GLU A 9 11.62 25.98 6.45
C GLU A 9 11.51 26.51 5.01
N GLU A 10 12.59 26.37 4.24
CA GLU A 10 12.62 26.73 2.82
C GLU A 10 11.87 25.68 2.01
N HIS A 11 10.89 26.11 1.20
CA HIS A 11 10.13 25.22 0.34
C HIS A 11 10.53 25.44 -1.12
N SER A 12 11.23 24.47 -1.70
CA SER A 12 11.58 24.45 -3.13
C SER A 12 11.29 23.08 -3.73
N PHE A 13 10.97 23.07 -5.03
CA PHE A 13 10.77 21.83 -5.78
C PHE A 13 12.04 21.47 -6.54
N ASP A 14 12.57 20.28 -6.27
CA ASP A 14 13.68 19.74 -7.05
C ASP A 14 13.21 19.34 -8.46
N VAL A 15 13.93 19.80 -9.46
CA VAL A 15 13.70 19.43 -10.86
C VAL A 15 14.86 18.55 -11.31
N GLU A 16 14.57 17.27 -11.57
CA GLU A 16 15.55 16.30 -12.04
C GLU A 16 15.29 15.91 -13.50
N ALA A 17 16.37 15.58 -14.22
CA ALA A 17 16.26 15.05 -15.56
C ALA A 17 15.76 13.60 -15.51
N GLY A 18 14.63 13.34 -16.17
CA GLY A 18 14.14 11.97 -16.37
C GLY A 18 15.07 11.13 -17.26
N PRO A 19 14.88 9.81 -17.29
CA PRO A 19 15.73 8.88 -18.05
C PRO A 19 15.74 9.15 -19.57
N ASP A 20 14.72 9.83 -20.10
CA ASP A 20 14.56 10.16 -21.52
C ASP A 20 14.87 11.64 -21.84
N ALA A 21 15.56 12.36 -20.97
CA ALA A 21 15.87 13.78 -21.18
C ALA A 21 16.86 13.98 -22.35
N GLU A 22 16.34 14.37 -23.52
CA GLU A 22 17.13 14.93 -24.62
C GLU A 22 16.96 16.46 -24.68
N PRO A 23 18.02 17.24 -24.97
CA PRO A 23 19.42 16.84 -25.21
C PRO A 23 20.29 16.76 -23.94
N ALA A 24 21.35 15.94 -24.00
CA ALA A 24 22.29 15.67 -22.90
C ALA A 24 23.13 16.89 -22.43
N ASP A 25 22.98 18.05 -23.07
CA ASP A 25 23.63 19.31 -22.70
C ASP A 25 22.70 20.33 -22.05
N ALA A 26 21.42 19.98 -21.85
CA ALA A 26 20.46 20.80 -21.14
C ALA A 26 20.92 21.00 -19.69
N THR A 27 21.09 22.25 -19.32
CA THR A 27 21.40 22.68 -17.95
C THR A 27 20.16 23.28 -17.33
N ILE A 28 19.82 22.83 -16.12
CA ILE A 28 18.76 23.44 -15.33
C ILE A 28 19.37 24.67 -14.67
N GLY A 29 18.86 25.85 -15.02
CA GLY A 29 19.24 27.10 -14.38
C GLY A 29 18.70 27.19 -12.96
N ASP A 30 19.22 28.15 -12.19
CA ASP A 30 18.75 28.40 -10.84
C ASP A 30 17.24 28.75 -10.86
N PRO A 31 16.45 28.27 -9.89
CA PRO A 31 15.03 28.57 -9.80
C PRO A 31 14.81 30.06 -9.52
N THR A 32 13.73 30.58 -10.10
CA THR A 32 13.21 31.92 -9.83
C THR A 32 11.84 31.81 -9.20
N TYR A 33 11.54 32.69 -8.25
CA TYR A 33 10.31 32.63 -7.47
C TYR A 33 9.44 33.87 -7.73
N GLU A 34 8.14 33.67 -7.83
CA GLU A 34 7.14 34.74 -7.87
C GLU A 34 6.11 34.54 -6.75
N LYS A 35 5.74 35.61 -6.05
CA LYS A 35 4.65 35.61 -5.07
C LYS A 35 3.39 36.17 -5.72
N TYR A 36 2.26 35.51 -5.53
CA TYR A 36 0.98 35.99 -6.00
C TYR A 36 0.51 37.17 -5.14
N ASP A 37 0.27 38.32 -5.77
CA ASP A 37 -0.33 39.47 -5.13
C ASP A 37 -1.84 39.41 -5.30
N GLU A 38 -2.55 39.01 -4.25
CA GLU A 38 -4.01 38.88 -4.26
C GLU A 38 -4.73 40.22 -4.47
N THR A 39 -4.06 41.36 -4.25
CA THR A 39 -4.71 42.68 -4.35
C THR A 39 -4.92 43.12 -5.78
N ASP A 40 -4.01 42.75 -6.68
CA ASP A 40 -4.11 43.04 -8.12
C ASP A 40 -4.21 41.79 -9.00
N GLY A 41 -4.14 40.61 -8.39
CA GLY A 41 -4.30 39.31 -9.02
C GLY A 41 -3.13 38.93 -9.92
N THR A 42 -1.94 39.48 -9.67
CA THR A 42 -0.76 39.25 -10.51
C THR A 42 0.40 38.62 -9.74
N TRP A 43 1.21 37.84 -10.44
CA TRP A 43 2.44 37.28 -9.93
C TRP A 43 3.55 38.33 -9.93
N LYS A 44 4.23 38.50 -8.79
CA LYS A 44 5.35 39.44 -8.61
C LYS A 44 6.64 38.65 -8.44
N PRO A 45 7.69 38.92 -9.22
CA PRO A 45 8.98 38.29 -9.01
C PRO A 45 9.55 38.67 -7.64
N MET A 46 10.04 37.65 -6.94
CA MET A 46 10.84 37.79 -5.72
C MET A 46 12.29 38.11 -6.11
N ASP A 47 13.09 38.56 -5.13
CA ASP A 47 14.50 38.82 -5.38
C ASP A 47 15.23 37.49 -5.72
N ASP A 48 16.19 37.56 -6.64
CA ASP A 48 16.87 36.40 -7.23
C ASP A 48 17.53 35.51 -6.15
N GLY A 49 17.06 34.27 -6.02
CA GLY A 49 17.55 33.26 -5.06
C GLY A 49 16.87 33.24 -3.68
N GLU A 50 15.82 34.02 -3.43
CA GLU A 50 15.07 33.97 -2.17
C GLU A 50 13.96 32.92 -2.23
N VAL A 51 14.15 31.80 -1.52
CA VAL A 51 13.19 30.68 -1.48
C VAL A 51 12.00 31.05 -0.58
N PRO A 52 10.75 30.77 -0.99
CA PRO A 52 9.59 31.03 -0.16
C PRO A 52 9.63 30.28 1.16
N THR A 53 9.52 31.05 2.24
CA THR A 53 9.38 30.52 3.60
C THR A 53 8.04 30.95 4.20
N GLU A 54 7.56 32.16 3.89
CA GLU A 54 6.36 32.74 4.50
C GLU A 54 5.04 32.27 3.85
N PRO A 55 3.90 32.34 4.55
CA PRO A 55 2.58 32.09 4.00
C PRO A 55 2.27 32.94 2.77
N GLY A 56 1.61 32.31 1.80
CA GLY A 56 1.26 32.91 0.53
C GLY A 56 1.22 31.90 -0.61
N LYS A 57 0.77 32.35 -1.78
CA LYS A 57 0.82 31.58 -3.03
C LYS A 57 2.08 31.94 -3.79
N TYR A 58 2.81 30.92 -4.21
CA TYR A 58 4.11 31.03 -4.87
C TYR A 58 4.11 30.27 -6.18
N ARG A 59 4.90 30.78 -7.13
CA ARG A 59 5.22 30.12 -8.38
C ARG A 59 6.73 30.01 -8.46
N GLU A 60 7.24 28.80 -8.49
CA GLU A 60 8.64 28.52 -8.76
C GLU A 60 8.80 28.23 -10.25
N THR A 61 9.80 28.84 -10.89
CA THR A 61 10.10 28.67 -12.31
C THR A 61 11.59 28.41 -12.50
N VAL A 62 11.94 27.27 -13.09
CA VAL A 62 13.30 26.97 -13.56
C VAL A 62 13.38 27.15 -15.07
N VAL A 63 14.51 27.62 -15.56
CA VAL A 63 14.76 27.74 -17.00
C VAL A 63 15.74 26.67 -17.44
N ILE A 64 15.34 25.85 -18.38
CA ILE A 64 16.22 24.88 -19.03
C ILE A 64 16.97 25.59 -20.15
N SER A 65 18.30 25.56 -20.10
CA SER A 65 19.19 26.08 -21.13
C SER A 65 19.88 24.93 -21.85
N SER A 66 19.57 24.76 -23.13
CA SER A 66 20.27 23.85 -24.04
C SER A 66 20.90 24.62 -25.22
N ASP A 67 21.94 24.05 -25.83
CA ASP A 67 22.48 24.51 -27.11
C ASP A 67 21.53 24.19 -28.28
N ASP A 68 20.53 23.32 -28.08
CA ASP A 68 19.43 23.09 -29.01
C ASP A 68 18.48 24.30 -29.06
N PRO A 69 18.31 24.96 -30.22
CA PRO A 69 17.45 26.13 -30.36
C PRO A 69 15.98 25.91 -29.98
N GLU A 70 15.48 24.67 -30.01
CA GLU A 70 14.08 24.34 -29.69
C GLU A 70 13.82 24.36 -28.18
N TYR A 71 14.82 23.98 -27.38
CA TYR A 71 14.73 23.87 -25.93
C TYR A 71 15.53 24.95 -25.20
N LYS A 72 16.06 25.91 -25.95
CA LYS A 72 16.85 27.01 -25.44
C LYS A 72 15.95 28.01 -24.69
N ASP A 73 16.26 28.18 -23.41
CA ASP A 73 15.62 29.13 -22.50
C ASP A 73 14.13 28.78 -22.22
N THR A 74 13.82 27.48 -22.11
CA THR A 74 12.45 26.99 -21.86
C THR A 74 12.13 27.00 -20.36
N PRO A 75 11.10 27.75 -19.90
CA PRO A 75 10.71 27.77 -18.50
C PRO A 75 9.76 26.60 -18.14
N ILE A 76 10.00 25.99 -16.99
CA ILE A 76 9.08 25.05 -16.32
C ILE A 76 8.68 25.67 -14.99
N SER A 77 7.38 25.72 -14.69
CA SER A 77 6.87 26.36 -13.48
C SER A 77 5.86 25.52 -12.71
N VAL A 78 5.91 25.58 -11.37
CA VAL A 78 4.94 24.98 -10.44
C VAL A 78 4.35 26.04 -9.51
N GLU A 79 3.04 25.99 -9.28
CA GLU A 79 2.33 26.88 -8.34
C GLU A 79 1.95 26.12 -7.07
N TYR A 80 2.16 26.73 -5.90
CA TYR A 80 1.89 26.12 -4.59
C TYR A 80 1.53 27.18 -3.54
N GLU A 81 0.96 26.75 -2.41
CA GLU A 81 0.49 27.64 -1.34
C GLU A 81 1.02 27.20 0.03
N ILE A 82 1.58 28.16 0.78
CA ILE A 82 1.98 28.01 2.19
C ILE A 82 0.91 28.69 3.06
N THR A 83 0.39 28.00 4.08
CA THR A 83 -0.71 28.46 4.95
C THR A 83 -0.25 28.66 6.40
N LYS A 84 -0.90 29.54 7.17
CA LYS A 84 -0.50 29.80 8.56
C LYS A 84 -0.72 28.60 9.47
N ALA A 85 0.14 28.43 10.46
CA ALA A 85 0.03 27.37 11.46
C ALA A 85 -0.92 27.74 12.62
N PRO A 86 -1.50 26.76 13.33
CA PRO A 86 -2.28 27.01 14.55
C PRO A 86 -1.44 27.70 15.65
N GLY A 87 -2.03 28.71 16.30
CA GLY A 87 -1.36 29.54 17.30
C GLY A 87 -0.83 28.84 18.55
N GLU A 88 -1.39 27.68 18.87
CA GLU A 88 -0.93 26.84 19.98
C GLU A 88 0.50 26.30 19.78
N ASN A 89 0.98 26.28 18.54
CA ASN A 89 2.34 25.87 18.19
C ASN A 89 3.33 27.05 18.16
N ALA A 90 2.89 28.28 18.46
CA ALA A 90 3.73 29.46 18.40
C ALA A 90 4.77 29.50 19.55
N PRO A 91 6.00 29.97 19.30
CA PRO A 91 7.01 30.14 20.34
C PRO A 91 6.55 31.07 21.47
N GLY A 92 6.49 30.54 22.69
CA GLY A 92 6.07 31.29 23.89
C GLY A 92 4.62 31.06 24.33
N TYR A 93 3.89 30.15 23.67
CA TYR A 93 2.56 29.72 24.12
C TYR A 93 2.64 28.87 25.39
N ALA A 94 2.17 29.43 26.52
CA ALA A 94 1.96 28.73 27.78
C ALA A 94 0.78 29.37 28.52
N VAL A 95 -0.20 28.55 28.94
CA VAL A 95 -1.41 29.03 29.62
C VAL A 95 -1.03 29.65 30.98
N PRO A 96 -1.41 30.91 31.27
CA PRO A 96 -1.05 31.56 32.52
C PRO A 96 -1.87 31.07 33.74
N GLY A 97 -1.31 31.20 34.95
CA GLY A 97 -2.00 30.94 36.24
C GLY A 97 -1.71 29.58 36.90
N PRO A 98 -2.34 29.26 38.05
CA PRO A 98 -3.32 30.07 38.80
C PRO A 98 -2.71 31.23 39.62
N TYR A 99 -3.51 32.25 39.93
CA TYR A 99 -3.11 33.43 40.72
C TYR A 99 -3.92 33.57 42.02
N GLU A 100 -3.28 33.97 43.13
CA GLU A 100 -3.96 34.21 44.42
C GLU A 100 -3.93 35.70 44.80
N VAL A 101 -5.06 36.22 45.30
CA VAL A 101 -5.23 37.63 45.74
C VAL A 101 -6.01 37.72 47.07
N GLU A 102 -5.86 38.82 47.80
CA GLU A 102 -6.73 39.08 48.96
C GLU A 102 -8.07 39.66 48.51
N TYR A 103 -9.18 39.10 48.96
CA TYR A 103 -10.49 39.55 48.50
C TYR A 103 -10.81 40.95 49.03
N ALA A 104 -11.03 41.88 48.11
CA ALA A 104 -11.63 43.18 48.39
C ALA A 104 -12.91 43.33 47.57
N GLU A 105 -14.01 43.62 48.25
CA GLU A 105 -15.33 43.75 47.66
C GLU A 105 -15.38 44.85 46.59
N GLY A 106 -15.96 44.52 45.43
CA GLY A 106 -16.21 45.46 44.33
C GLY A 106 -15.01 45.74 43.40
N LYS A 107 -13.90 45.02 43.52
CA LYS A 107 -12.74 45.12 42.63
C LYS A 107 -12.81 44.17 41.44
N THR A 108 -12.31 44.58 40.28
CA THR A 108 -12.26 43.78 39.03
C THR A 108 -10.86 43.24 38.76
N LEU A 109 -10.70 42.35 37.76
CA LEU A 109 -9.37 41.85 37.36
C LEU A 109 -8.38 42.98 37.06
N ALA A 110 -8.85 44.06 36.40
CA ALA A 110 -8.08 45.27 36.15
C ALA A 110 -7.54 45.94 37.43
N ASP A 111 -8.28 45.89 38.54
CA ASP A 111 -7.83 46.44 39.84
C ASP A 111 -6.73 45.60 40.50
N TYR A 112 -6.48 44.37 40.02
CA TYR A 112 -5.42 43.48 40.48
C TYR A 112 -4.25 43.35 39.47
N ALA A 113 -4.20 44.19 38.43
CA ALA A 113 -3.17 44.13 37.38
C ALA A 113 -1.71 44.27 37.90
N ASP A 114 -1.52 44.86 39.08
CA ASP A 114 -0.20 44.97 39.74
C ASP A 114 0.26 43.63 40.38
N VAL A 115 -0.67 42.70 40.62
CA VAL A 115 -0.44 41.41 41.29
C VAL A 115 -0.61 40.23 40.32
N ILE A 116 -1.58 40.33 39.40
CA ILE A 116 -1.85 39.35 38.36
C ILE A 116 -1.23 39.85 37.06
N VAL A 117 0.02 39.45 36.79
CA VAL A 117 0.76 39.87 35.59
C VAL A 117 0.72 38.74 34.57
N LEU A 118 -0.04 38.93 33.48
CA LEU A 118 -0.07 37.98 32.37
C LEU A 118 1.24 38.01 31.57
N PRO A 119 1.69 36.86 31.02
CA PRO A 119 2.85 36.79 30.13
C PRO A 119 2.64 37.60 28.85
N GLU A 120 3.74 37.93 28.17
CA GLU A 120 3.72 38.67 26.91
C GLU A 120 2.92 37.92 25.83
N GLY A 121 2.05 38.65 25.12
CA GLY A 121 1.11 38.08 24.13
C GLY A 121 -0.25 37.66 24.68
N TRP A 122 -0.42 37.59 26.01
CA TRP A 122 -1.70 37.26 26.65
C TRP A 122 -2.46 38.50 27.12
N ALA A 123 -3.78 38.50 26.93
CA ALA A 123 -4.68 39.51 27.47
C ALA A 123 -6.00 38.87 27.93
N TRP A 124 -6.58 39.38 29.02
CA TRP A 124 -7.93 38.99 29.43
C TRP A 124 -8.93 39.31 28.31
N ALA A 125 -9.86 38.39 28.04
CA ALA A 125 -10.93 38.66 27.09
C ALA A 125 -11.90 39.75 27.62
N ASP A 126 -12.05 39.83 28.95
CA ASP A 126 -12.69 40.96 29.66
C ASP A 126 -12.04 41.15 31.05
N ASP A 127 -11.35 42.27 31.28
CA ASP A 127 -10.70 42.60 32.56
C ASP A 127 -11.57 43.45 33.50
N SER A 128 -12.76 43.84 33.05
CA SER A 128 -13.74 44.60 33.84
C SER A 128 -14.59 43.69 34.73
N THR A 129 -14.44 42.38 34.61
CA THR A 129 -15.17 41.40 35.41
C THR A 129 -14.76 41.48 36.89
N PRO A 130 -15.72 41.62 37.83
CA PRO A 130 -15.45 41.60 39.27
C PRO A 130 -14.74 40.31 39.70
N VAL A 131 -13.71 40.44 40.53
CA VAL A 131 -13.09 39.29 41.20
C VAL A 131 -14.01 38.87 42.34
N VAL A 132 -14.39 37.60 42.34
CA VAL A 132 -15.31 37.02 43.33
C VAL A 132 -14.49 36.40 44.46
N LYS A 133 -15.01 36.44 45.70
CA LYS A 133 -14.38 35.77 46.85
C LYS A 133 -14.47 34.26 46.63
N GLY A 134 -13.35 33.55 46.70
CA GLY A 134 -13.22 32.14 46.34
C GLY A 134 -12.36 31.94 45.09
N GLU A 135 -12.37 30.73 44.55
CA GLU A 135 -11.72 30.39 43.28
C GLU A 135 -12.66 30.69 42.10
N SER A 136 -12.15 31.32 41.04
CA SER A 136 -12.93 31.66 39.85
C SER A 136 -12.04 31.68 38.61
N THR A 137 -12.60 31.29 37.46
CA THR A 137 -11.88 31.26 36.17
C THR A 137 -12.36 32.36 35.25
N TYR A 138 -11.42 32.97 34.53
CA TYR A 138 -11.67 34.08 33.63
C TYR A 138 -11.02 33.79 32.26
N PRO A 139 -11.67 34.13 31.14
CA PRO A 139 -11.16 33.85 29.79
C PRO A 139 -10.04 34.83 29.38
N ALA A 140 -9.01 34.33 28.71
CA ALA A 140 -7.90 35.08 28.16
C ALA A 140 -7.59 34.66 26.72
N ASN A 141 -7.12 35.61 25.92
CA ASN A 141 -6.75 35.41 24.52
C ASN A 141 -5.22 35.51 24.38
N TYR A 142 -4.65 34.65 23.55
CA TYR A 142 -3.25 34.72 23.16
C TYR A 142 -3.14 35.20 21.72
N THR A 143 -2.39 36.28 21.53
CA THR A 143 -2.00 36.77 20.21
C THR A 143 -0.51 36.46 20.02
N PRO A 144 -0.15 35.53 19.10
CA PRO A 144 1.24 35.28 18.76
C PRO A 144 1.92 36.58 18.34
N ALA A 145 3.18 36.76 18.76
CA ALA A 145 3.96 37.91 18.32
C ALA A 145 4.16 37.93 16.79
N ASP A 146 4.10 36.74 16.18
CA ASP A 146 4.23 36.53 14.74
C ASP A 146 2.88 36.16 14.11
N ALA A 147 1.99 37.15 14.01
CA ALA A 147 0.65 36.99 13.45
C ALA A 147 0.63 36.82 11.92
N GLU A 148 1.79 36.94 11.26
CA GLU A 148 1.94 36.64 9.83
C GLU A 148 2.04 35.13 9.60
N HIS A 149 2.50 34.39 10.60
CA HIS A 149 2.81 32.96 10.51
C HIS A 149 1.88 32.07 11.35
N TYR A 150 1.30 32.62 12.43
CA TYR A 150 0.45 31.88 13.36
C TYR A 150 -0.92 32.55 13.56
N GLU A 151 -1.95 31.74 13.76
CA GLU A 151 -3.31 32.21 14.11
C GLU A 151 -3.46 32.51 15.62
N ALA A 152 -4.42 33.35 16.00
CA ALA A 152 -4.66 33.67 17.43
C ALA A 152 -5.45 32.56 18.14
N VAL A 153 -5.26 32.44 19.46
CA VAL A 153 -6.02 31.52 20.33
C VAL A 153 -6.93 32.33 21.25
N THR A 154 -8.22 32.00 21.31
CA THR A 154 -9.22 32.75 22.10
C THR A 154 -9.86 31.91 23.21
N ASP A 155 -10.41 32.60 24.22
CA ASP A 155 -11.23 32.05 25.31
C ASP A 155 -10.57 30.97 26.18
N VAL A 156 -9.25 31.11 26.41
CA VAL A 156 -8.50 30.18 27.26
C VAL A 156 -8.76 30.49 28.74
N PRO A 157 -9.20 29.52 29.57
CA PRO A 157 -9.56 29.77 30.95
C PRO A 157 -8.33 29.90 31.89
N VAL A 158 -8.29 30.95 32.70
CA VAL A 158 -7.23 31.21 33.69
C VAL A 158 -7.84 31.43 35.08
N THR A 159 -7.24 30.81 36.11
CA THR A 159 -7.81 30.74 37.47
C THR A 159 -7.28 31.84 38.41
N VAL A 160 -8.16 32.45 39.21
CA VAL A 160 -7.87 33.46 40.26
C VAL A 160 -8.58 33.10 41.57
N ILE A 161 -7.89 33.17 42.72
CA ILE A 161 -8.40 32.77 44.05
C ILE A 161 -8.36 33.95 45.04
N ALA A 162 -9.49 34.28 45.71
CA ALA A 162 -9.60 35.42 46.66
C ALA A 162 -10.20 35.08 48.06
N LYS A 163 -9.50 35.31 49.20
CA LYS A 163 -9.88 34.76 50.55
C LYS A 163 -10.22 35.81 51.67
N GLY A 164 -10.90 35.41 52.80
CA GLY A 164 -11.09 36.20 54.07
C GLY A 164 -11.76 35.45 55.29
N ASP A 165 -11.35 35.69 56.57
CA ASP A 165 -11.27 34.66 57.69
C ASP A 165 -12.12 34.81 59.02
N ILE A 166 -12.72 33.69 59.48
CA ILE A 166 -12.83 33.18 60.89
C ILE A 166 -12.27 31.75 60.83
N THR A 167 -11.34 31.35 61.72
CA THR A 167 -10.61 30.07 61.55
C THR A 167 -11.19 28.94 62.40
N GLY A 168 -11.68 27.88 61.76
CA GLY A 168 -11.84 26.54 62.35
C GLY A 168 -13.27 26.02 62.61
N TYR A 169 -14.33 26.69 62.14
CA TYR A 169 -15.71 26.17 62.16
C TYR A 169 -16.29 26.22 60.75
N ASP A 170 -16.75 25.08 60.23
CA ASP A 170 -17.34 24.97 58.90
C ASP A 170 -18.56 24.03 58.94
N PHE A 171 -19.47 24.19 57.98
CA PHE A 171 -20.52 23.19 57.75
C PHE A 171 -19.87 21.91 57.20
N ALA A 172 -20.38 20.74 57.61
CA ALA A 172 -19.98 19.47 57.01
C ALA A 172 -20.20 19.49 55.49
N ASP A 173 -19.40 18.74 54.72
CA ASP A 173 -19.35 18.77 53.25
C ASP A 173 -20.73 19.00 52.59
N VAL A 174 -20.98 20.24 52.15
CA VAL A 174 -22.23 20.66 51.53
C VAL A 174 -22.14 20.41 50.04
N GLU A 175 -22.98 19.53 49.50
CA GLU A 175 -23.11 19.38 48.06
C GLU A 175 -23.86 20.60 47.49
N THR A 176 -23.26 21.30 46.53
CA THR A 176 -23.93 22.40 45.81
C THR A 176 -23.60 22.34 44.31
N PRO A 177 -24.61 22.35 43.41
CA PRO A 177 -26.06 22.37 43.69
C PRO A 177 -26.64 21.00 44.10
N ILE A 178 -27.71 21.03 44.91
CA ILE A 178 -28.45 19.84 45.35
C ILE A 178 -29.62 19.62 44.39
N PRO A 179 -29.74 18.44 43.77
CA PRO A 179 -30.91 18.15 42.94
C PRO A 179 -32.16 18.00 43.80
N TYR A 180 -33.28 18.57 43.36
CA TYR A 180 -34.57 18.40 44.03
C TYR A 180 -35.00 16.93 44.04
N ASP A 181 -35.06 16.36 45.24
CA ASP A 181 -35.49 14.98 45.53
C ASP A 181 -36.74 14.90 46.42
N GLY A 182 -37.22 16.06 46.92
CA GLY A 182 -38.40 16.18 47.77
C GLY A 182 -38.15 15.85 49.26
N GLU A 183 -36.90 15.69 49.68
CA GLU A 183 -36.53 15.50 51.09
C GLU A 183 -36.15 16.84 51.78
N GLU A 184 -36.09 16.85 53.12
CA GLU A 184 -35.66 18.01 53.91
C GLU A 184 -34.13 18.14 53.91
N HIS A 185 -33.61 19.32 53.58
CA HIS A 185 -32.16 19.57 53.49
C HIS A 185 -31.68 20.53 54.59
N SER A 186 -30.80 20.03 55.48
CA SER A 186 -30.16 20.79 56.57
C SER A 186 -28.71 20.33 56.81
N PHE A 187 -27.82 21.25 57.20
CA PHE A 187 -26.39 20.98 57.39
C PHE A 187 -25.93 21.14 58.85
N GLU A 188 -25.19 20.16 59.35
CA GLU A 188 -24.58 20.26 60.68
C GLU A 188 -23.28 21.09 60.64
N VAL A 189 -23.12 22.03 61.58
CA VAL A 189 -21.88 22.77 61.79
C VAL A 189 -20.99 21.99 62.74
N GLU A 190 -19.76 21.68 62.33
CA GLU A 190 -18.81 20.94 63.15
C GLU A 190 -17.59 21.80 63.58
N PRO A 191 -17.13 21.66 64.84
CA PRO A 191 -15.88 22.27 65.28
C PRO A 191 -14.67 21.53 64.68
N GLY A 192 -13.85 22.26 63.91
CA GLY A 192 -12.57 21.77 63.42
C GLY A 192 -11.50 21.63 64.52
N GLN A 193 -10.37 20.98 64.21
CA GLN A 193 -9.27 20.78 65.16
C GLN A 193 -8.67 22.08 65.72
N ASP A 194 -8.83 23.18 64.99
CA ASP A 194 -8.32 24.52 65.35
C ASP A 194 -9.45 25.52 65.70
N ALA A 195 -10.66 25.02 65.97
CA ALA A 195 -11.83 25.81 66.35
C ALA A 195 -11.53 26.71 67.57
N THR A 196 -11.61 28.02 67.38
CA THR A 196 -11.37 29.00 68.46
C THR A 196 -12.56 29.95 68.59
N PRO A 197 -13.15 30.11 69.79
CA PRO A 197 -12.85 29.44 71.06
C PRO A 197 -13.58 28.09 71.22
N ALA A 198 -12.97 27.14 71.94
CA ALA A 198 -13.44 25.75 72.06
C ALA A 198 -14.68 25.55 72.96
N ASP A 199 -15.16 26.59 73.64
CA ASP A 199 -16.33 26.59 74.52
C ASP A 199 -17.56 27.27 73.90
N ALA A 200 -17.50 27.59 72.60
CA ALA A 200 -18.61 28.19 71.91
C ALA A 200 -19.79 27.22 71.75
N THR A 201 -21.01 27.73 71.91
CA THR A 201 -22.24 26.95 71.72
C THR A 201 -22.88 27.30 70.39
N ILE A 202 -23.30 26.27 69.67
CA ILE A 202 -23.99 26.36 68.38
C ILE A 202 -25.49 26.51 68.64
N GLY A 203 -26.11 27.58 68.14
CA GLY A 203 -27.55 27.81 68.22
C GLY A 203 -28.36 26.92 67.27
N GLU A 204 -29.69 27.01 67.33
CA GLU A 204 -30.54 26.36 66.32
C GLU A 204 -30.39 27.08 64.96
N PRO A 205 -30.42 26.34 63.84
CA PRO A 205 -30.33 26.93 62.52
C PRO A 205 -31.55 27.78 62.22
N THR A 206 -31.32 28.84 61.45
CA THR A 206 -32.37 29.65 60.85
C THR A 206 -32.22 29.63 59.34
N TYR A 207 -33.35 29.57 58.64
CA TYR A 207 -33.39 29.45 57.19
C TYR A 207 -33.92 30.72 56.56
N GLU A 208 -33.25 31.16 55.50
CA GLU A 208 -33.74 32.23 54.63
C GLU A 208 -33.84 31.72 53.20
N LYS A 209 -34.93 32.05 52.50
CA LYS A 209 -35.09 31.81 51.07
C LYS A 209 -34.74 33.09 50.30
N TYR A 210 -33.92 32.97 49.27
CA TYR A 210 -33.58 34.10 48.42
C TYR A 210 -34.78 34.44 47.53
N ASP A 211 -35.24 35.69 47.63
CA ASP A 211 -36.25 36.24 46.73
C ASP A 211 -35.54 36.92 45.55
N GLU A 212 -35.54 36.25 44.41
CA GLU A 212 -34.89 36.76 43.20
C GLU A 212 -35.55 38.03 42.65
N THR A 213 -36.80 38.33 43.01
CA THR A 213 -37.52 39.48 42.45
C THR A 213 -37.05 40.80 43.02
N ASP A 214 -36.60 40.82 44.27
CA ASP A 214 -36.03 42.00 44.91
C ASP A 214 -34.57 41.83 45.36
N GLY A 215 -34.00 40.65 45.13
CA GLY A 215 -32.60 40.32 45.40
C GLY A 215 -32.28 40.24 46.89
N THR A 216 -33.27 39.89 47.72
CA THR A 216 -33.10 39.85 49.18
C THR A 216 -33.41 38.48 49.78
N TRP A 217 -32.69 38.14 50.84
CA TRP A 217 -32.96 36.95 51.64
C TRP A 217 -34.18 37.20 52.55
N LYS A 218 -35.17 36.32 52.49
CA LYS A 218 -36.39 36.38 53.31
C LYS A 218 -36.34 35.29 54.37
N PRO A 219 -36.54 35.61 55.66
CA PRO A 219 -36.62 34.61 56.70
C PRO A 219 -37.81 33.68 56.47
N MET A 220 -37.57 32.38 56.63
CA MET A 220 -38.60 31.36 56.67
C MET A 220 -39.21 31.30 58.08
N ASP A 221 -40.39 30.69 58.21
CA ASP A 221 -41.03 30.52 59.52
C ASP A 221 -40.17 29.59 60.42
N ASP A 222 -40.14 29.89 61.72
CA ASP A 222 -39.26 29.24 62.70
C ASP A 222 -39.46 27.71 62.74
N GLY A 223 -38.44 26.95 62.31
CA GLY A 223 -38.43 25.49 62.25
C GLY A 223 -38.84 24.84 60.92
N GLU A 224 -39.09 25.61 59.86
CA GLU A 224 -39.37 25.07 58.51
C GLU A 224 -38.06 24.84 57.73
N VAL A 225 -37.76 23.58 57.41
CA VAL A 225 -36.56 23.17 56.67
C VAL A 225 -36.84 23.26 55.16
N PRO A 226 -35.91 23.77 54.33
CA PRO A 226 -36.10 23.84 52.89
C PRO A 226 -36.30 22.48 52.23
N THR A 227 -37.39 22.35 51.46
CA THR A 227 -37.68 21.17 50.63
C THR A 227 -37.82 21.51 49.14
N GLU A 228 -38.28 22.73 48.79
CA GLU A 228 -38.61 23.12 47.41
C GLU A 228 -37.42 23.71 46.65
N PRO A 229 -37.43 23.72 45.30
CA PRO A 229 -36.40 24.41 44.52
C PRO A 229 -36.25 25.89 44.90
N GLY A 230 -35.01 26.35 44.92
CA GLY A 230 -34.63 27.72 45.26
C GLY A 230 -33.27 27.82 45.94
N LYS A 231 -32.82 29.06 46.14
CA LYS A 231 -31.60 29.38 46.89
C LYS A 231 -31.94 29.59 48.34
N TYR A 232 -31.23 28.90 49.21
CA TYR A 232 -31.43 28.92 50.64
C TYR A 232 -30.13 29.29 51.35
N ARG A 233 -30.28 29.99 52.47
CA ARG A 233 -29.19 30.28 53.38
C ARG A 233 -29.56 29.69 54.73
N GLU A 234 -28.76 28.73 55.18
CA GLU A 234 -28.81 28.24 56.55
C GLU A 234 -27.80 29.03 57.37
N THR A 235 -28.26 29.71 58.41
CA THR A 235 -27.42 30.47 59.31
C THR A 235 -27.53 29.93 60.72
N VAL A 236 -26.38 29.63 61.30
CA VAL A 236 -26.26 29.23 62.70
C VAL A 236 -25.45 30.28 63.44
N VAL A 237 -25.94 30.69 64.60
CA VAL A 237 -25.23 31.65 65.45
C VAL A 237 -24.38 30.90 66.46
N ILE A 238 -23.08 31.14 66.42
CA ILE A 238 -22.15 30.67 67.43
C ILE A 238 -22.09 31.71 68.55
N SER A 239 -22.44 31.29 69.77
CA SER A 239 -22.32 32.12 70.97
C SER A 239 -21.12 31.68 71.79
N SER A 240 -20.17 32.58 71.98
CA SER A 240 -19.06 32.43 72.91
C SER A 240 -19.13 33.44 74.05
N ASP A 241 -18.54 33.08 75.20
CA ASP A 241 -18.25 34.02 76.29
C ASP A 241 -17.12 35.01 75.94
N ASP A 242 -16.35 34.74 74.87
CA ASP A 242 -15.36 35.67 74.32
C ASP A 242 -16.06 36.82 73.57
N PRO A 243 -15.88 38.09 73.98
CA PRO A 243 -16.52 39.24 73.34
C PRO A 243 -16.18 39.42 71.85
N GLU A 244 -15.06 38.89 71.38
CA GLU A 244 -14.65 38.96 69.97
C GLU A 244 -15.47 38.02 69.07
N TYR A 245 -15.96 36.91 69.62
CA TYR A 245 -16.66 35.84 68.91
C TYR A 245 -18.10 35.64 69.42
N LYS A 246 -18.62 36.62 70.15
CA LYS A 246 -19.94 36.56 70.74
C LYS A 246 -21.01 36.87 69.68
N ASP A 247 -21.95 35.94 69.54
CA ASP A 247 -23.10 36.04 68.63
C ASP A 247 -22.65 36.14 67.16
N THR A 248 -21.63 35.38 66.78
CA THR A 248 -21.05 35.37 65.45
C THR A 248 -21.82 34.40 64.54
N PRO A 249 -22.44 34.89 63.45
CA PRO A 249 -23.14 34.01 62.52
C PRO A 249 -22.14 33.28 61.61
N ILE A 250 -22.40 32.00 61.39
CA ILE A 250 -21.82 31.21 60.30
C ILE A 250 -22.98 30.78 59.41
N SER A 251 -22.84 30.99 58.11
CA SER A 251 -23.89 30.68 57.14
C SER A 251 -23.36 29.90 55.96
N VAL A 252 -24.13 28.93 55.49
CA VAL A 252 -23.92 28.28 54.20
C VAL A 252 -25.08 28.65 53.27
N GLU A 253 -24.73 29.00 52.04
CA GLU A 253 -25.70 29.18 50.96
C GLU A 253 -25.65 27.94 50.09
N TYR A 254 -26.81 27.37 49.82
CA TYR A 254 -26.97 26.20 48.97
C TYR A 254 -28.19 26.39 48.08
N GLU A 255 -28.21 25.66 46.99
CA GLU A 255 -29.28 25.75 46.01
C GLU A 255 -29.88 24.37 45.79
N ILE A 256 -31.19 24.27 45.98
CA ILE A 256 -31.98 23.12 45.55
C ILE A 256 -32.43 23.43 44.12
N THR A 257 -31.84 22.77 43.13
CA THR A 257 -32.16 22.97 41.72
C THR A 257 -33.24 22.01 41.28
N LYS A 258 -34.08 22.43 40.32
CA LYS A 258 -35.03 21.52 39.69
C LYS A 258 -34.27 20.35 39.04
N ALA A 259 -34.82 19.15 39.15
CA ALA A 259 -34.21 18.00 38.50
C ALA A 259 -34.30 18.14 36.96
N PRO A 260 -33.31 17.63 36.21
CA PRO A 260 -33.41 17.53 34.76
C PRO A 260 -34.67 16.76 34.37
N GLY A 261 -35.40 17.25 33.36
CA GLY A 261 -36.64 16.62 32.87
C GLY A 261 -36.46 15.16 32.44
N GLU A 262 -35.22 14.71 32.23
CA GLU A 262 -34.87 13.32 31.93
C GLU A 262 -35.23 12.33 33.04
N ASN A 263 -35.32 12.80 34.29
CA ASN A 263 -35.71 12.00 35.44
C ASN A 263 -37.18 12.22 35.85
N ALA A 264 -37.94 13.02 35.09
CA ALA A 264 -39.37 13.15 35.31
C ALA A 264 -40.06 11.80 35.02
N PRO A 265 -40.97 11.32 35.89
CA PRO A 265 -41.63 10.03 35.69
C PRO A 265 -42.55 10.06 34.45
N GLY A 266 -42.01 9.72 33.27
CA GLY A 266 -42.79 9.26 32.12
C GLY A 266 -42.68 10.04 30.80
N TYR A 267 -41.49 10.41 30.32
CA TYR A 267 -41.33 10.81 28.91
C TYR A 267 -40.62 9.72 28.10
N ALA A 268 -41.13 9.43 26.91
CA ALA A 268 -40.50 8.58 25.92
C ALA A 268 -40.27 9.44 24.67
N VAL A 269 -39.08 9.30 24.06
CA VAL A 269 -38.76 10.03 22.82
C VAL A 269 -39.78 9.64 21.74
N PRO A 270 -40.46 10.60 21.09
CA PRO A 270 -41.42 10.31 20.03
C PRO A 270 -40.74 9.63 18.84
N GLY A 271 -41.45 8.72 18.17
CA GLY A 271 -40.98 8.06 16.95
C GLY A 271 -40.26 6.71 17.15
N PRO A 272 -39.67 6.15 16.06
CA PRO A 272 -39.56 6.74 14.71
C PRO A 272 -40.91 6.83 14.00
N TYR A 273 -41.10 7.87 13.18
CA TYR A 273 -42.28 8.06 12.34
C TYR A 273 -41.95 7.79 10.88
N GLU A 274 -42.92 7.23 10.14
CA GLU A 274 -42.79 7.00 8.70
C GLU A 274 -43.85 7.82 7.96
N VAL A 275 -43.43 8.55 6.92
CA VAL A 275 -44.30 9.33 6.05
C VAL A 275 -43.99 9.08 4.59
N VAL A 276 -44.95 9.39 3.72
CA VAL A 276 -44.71 9.39 2.28
C VAL A 276 -44.14 10.76 1.87
N TYR A 277 -42.97 10.77 1.24
CA TYR A 277 -42.29 11.98 0.81
C TYR A 277 -43.12 12.72 -0.25
N GLU A 278 -43.36 14.01 -0.04
CA GLU A 278 -43.97 14.93 -1.00
C GLU A 278 -43.16 16.23 -1.02
N ASP A 279 -42.71 16.62 -2.22
CA ASP A 279 -41.83 17.78 -2.39
C ASP A 279 -42.43 19.08 -1.82
N GLY A 280 -41.65 19.77 -1.01
CA GLY A 280 -42.01 21.06 -0.40
C GLY A 280 -42.95 21.00 0.82
N LYS A 281 -43.28 19.81 1.34
CA LYS A 281 -44.05 19.68 2.60
C LYS A 281 -43.17 19.78 3.85
N THR A 282 -43.74 20.36 4.89
CA THR A 282 -43.10 20.61 6.19
C THR A 282 -43.64 19.65 7.27
N LEU A 283 -43.00 19.57 8.44
CA LEU A 283 -43.49 18.75 9.57
C LEU A 283 -44.97 19.06 9.92
N ALA A 284 -45.39 20.31 9.81
CA ALA A 284 -46.77 20.75 10.02
C ALA A 284 -47.76 20.15 9.01
N ASP A 285 -47.34 19.94 7.76
CA ASP A 285 -48.18 19.35 6.71
C ASP A 285 -48.44 17.86 6.93
N TYR A 286 -47.61 17.21 7.77
CA TYR A 286 -47.75 15.81 8.18
C TYR A 286 -48.39 15.64 9.57
N ALA A 287 -48.98 16.69 10.17
CA ALA A 287 -49.54 16.63 11.52
C ALA A 287 -50.65 15.57 11.72
N ASP A 288 -51.29 15.12 10.63
CA ASP A 288 -52.28 14.03 10.66
C ASP A 288 -51.65 12.63 10.79
N VAL A 289 -50.36 12.48 10.45
CA VAL A 289 -49.60 11.22 10.45
C VAL A 289 -48.55 11.21 11.56
N ILE A 290 -47.84 12.32 11.74
CA ILE A 290 -46.84 12.49 12.80
C ILE A 290 -47.50 13.15 14.00
N VAL A 291 -48.05 12.32 14.89
CA VAL A 291 -48.70 12.78 16.11
C VAL A 291 -47.72 12.72 17.27
N LEU A 292 -47.29 13.89 17.75
CA LEU A 292 -46.46 14.00 18.95
C LEU A 292 -47.30 13.67 20.21
N PRO A 293 -46.74 12.94 21.20
CA PRO A 293 -47.41 12.68 22.47
C PRO A 293 -47.65 13.97 23.27
N GLU A 294 -48.54 13.90 24.26
CA GLU A 294 -48.84 15.03 25.16
C GLU A 294 -47.56 15.54 25.86
N GLY A 295 -47.35 16.85 25.83
CA GLY A 295 -46.14 17.51 26.33
C GLY A 295 -45.02 17.70 25.30
N TRP A 296 -45.12 17.12 24.10
CA TRP A 296 -44.13 17.29 23.03
C TRP A 296 -44.56 18.30 21.96
N GLU A 297 -43.63 19.15 21.55
CA GLU A 297 -43.81 20.12 20.46
C GLU A 297 -42.56 20.16 19.55
N TRP A 298 -42.74 20.32 18.24
CA TRP A 298 -41.61 20.52 17.32
C TRP A 298 -40.91 21.84 17.59
N VAL A 299 -39.57 21.87 17.53
CA VAL A 299 -38.80 23.12 17.64
C VAL A 299 -39.14 24.07 16.49
N ASP A 300 -39.24 23.54 15.27
CA ASP A 300 -39.76 24.27 14.11
C ASP A 300 -40.66 23.38 13.24
N PRO A 301 -41.99 23.49 13.37
CA PRO A 301 -42.91 22.70 12.57
C PRO A 301 -42.94 23.10 11.08
N THR A 302 -42.29 24.20 10.69
CA THR A 302 -42.17 24.64 9.29
C THR A 302 -40.92 24.11 8.60
N THR A 303 -40.11 23.31 9.30
CA THR A 303 -38.94 22.64 8.70
C THR A 303 -39.41 21.67 7.60
N PRO A 304 -38.86 21.78 6.37
CA PRO A 304 -39.13 20.84 5.29
C PRO A 304 -38.75 19.42 5.68
N VAL A 305 -39.62 18.45 5.36
CA VAL A 305 -39.28 17.03 5.51
C VAL A 305 -38.46 16.62 4.29
N GLU A 306 -37.24 16.14 4.51
CA GLU A 306 -36.36 15.61 3.45
C GLU A 306 -36.57 14.11 3.24
N GLU A 307 -36.31 13.65 2.01
CA GLU A 307 -36.35 12.22 1.65
C GLU A 307 -35.28 11.41 2.41
N GLY A 308 -35.63 10.17 2.79
CA GLY A 308 -34.78 9.29 3.59
C GLY A 308 -35.02 9.44 5.10
N GLN A 309 -34.13 8.85 5.90
CA GLN A 309 -34.21 8.88 7.36
C GLN A 309 -33.49 10.11 7.90
N LYS A 310 -34.23 11.02 8.53
CA LYS A 310 -33.72 12.27 9.11
C LYS A 310 -34.22 12.47 10.53
N THR A 311 -33.52 13.27 11.32
CA THR A 311 -33.92 13.64 12.68
C THR A 311 -34.31 15.10 12.74
N TYR A 312 -35.44 15.38 13.38
CA TYR A 312 -35.96 16.71 13.58
C TYR A 312 -36.04 17.00 15.08
N PRO A 313 -35.65 18.20 15.54
CA PRO A 313 -35.62 18.51 16.96
C PRO A 313 -37.03 18.79 17.52
N ALA A 314 -37.35 18.19 18.66
CA ALA A 314 -38.58 18.41 19.41
C ALA A 314 -38.29 18.70 20.89
N ASN A 315 -39.16 19.50 21.51
CA ASN A 315 -39.08 19.87 22.91
C ASN A 315 -40.13 19.09 23.71
N TYR A 316 -39.77 18.60 24.89
CA TYR A 316 -40.68 18.02 25.87
C TYR A 316 -40.86 18.97 27.06
N THR A 317 -42.11 19.30 27.37
CA THR A 317 -42.49 20.04 28.57
C THR A 317 -43.12 19.07 29.58
N PRO A 318 -42.46 18.80 30.72
CA PRO A 318 -43.03 18.01 31.80
C PRO A 318 -44.36 18.62 32.29
N ALA A 319 -45.32 17.76 32.65
CA ALA A 319 -46.60 18.21 33.22
C ALA A 319 -46.42 18.95 34.57
N ASP A 320 -45.32 18.69 35.27
CA ASP A 320 -44.91 19.34 36.52
C ASP A 320 -43.74 20.32 36.29
N ALA A 321 -44.03 21.42 35.59
CA ALA A 321 -43.04 22.45 35.26
C ALA A 321 -42.53 23.25 36.48
N GLU A 322 -43.14 23.07 37.66
CA GLU A 322 -42.69 23.66 38.91
C GLU A 322 -41.45 22.93 39.47
N HIS A 323 -41.29 21.63 39.18
CA HIS A 323 -40.21 20.80 39.73
C HIS A 323 -39.22 20.24 38.71
N TYR A 324 -39.57 20.27 37.41
CA TYR A 324 -38.71 19.77 36.32
C TYR A 324 -38.54 20.82 35.22
N GLU A 325 -37.35 20.89 34.66
CA GLU A 325 -37.07 21.72 33.48
C GLU A 325 -37.45 20.98 32.17
N PRO A 326 -37.87 21.71 31.11
CA PRO A 326 -38.17 21.12 29.82
C PRO A 326 -36.91 20.55 29.16
N VAL A 327 -37.08 19.49 28.37
CA VAL A 327 -36.00 18.90 27.56
C VAL A 327 -36.11 19.49 26.16
N THR A 328 -35.02 20.09 25.65
CA THR A 328 -35.01 20.74 24.33
C THR A 328 -34.20 19.97 23.31
N ASP A 329 -34.49 20.21 22.02
CA ASP A 329 -33.72 19.71 20.88
C ASP A 329 -33.56 18.18 20.82
N VAL A 330 -34.55 17.44 21.35
CA VAL A 330 -34.52 15.97 21.31
C VAL A 330 -34.70 15.51 19.86
N PRO A 331 -33.78 14.68 19.32
CA PRO A 331 -33.87 14.23 17.94
C PRO A 331 -34.99 13.19 17.78
N VAL A 332 -36.04 13.54 17.05
CA VAL A 332 -37.11 12.62 16.64
C VAL A 332 -36.86 12.17 15.22
N THR A 333 -36.75 10.85 15.02
CA THR A 333 -36.54 10.27 13.69
C THR A 333 -37.82 10.27 12.87
N VAL A 334 -37.76 10.81 11.64
CA VAL A 334 -38.79 10.70 10.61
C VAL A 334 -38.15 10.11 9.35
N THR A 335 -38.71 9.01 8.86
CA THR A 335 -38.33 8.37 7.60
C THR A 335 -39.36 8.73 6.53
N ALA A 336 -38.95 9.51 5.53
CA ALA A 336 -39.79 9.86 4.40
C ALA A 336 -39.47 8.95 3.20
N THR A 337 -40.45 8.15 2.77
CA THR A 337 -40.31 7.19 1.66
C THR A 337 -41.10 7.66 0.45
N ALA A 338 -40.54 7.59 -0.75
CA ALA A 338 -41.26 7.95 -1.98
C ALA A 338 -42.58 7.13 -2.18
N PRO A 339 -43.64 7.71 -2.80
CA PRO A 339 -44.94 7.05 -2.99
C PRO A 339 -44.92 5.82 -3.92
N ALA A 340 -45.90 4.91 -3.75
CA ALA A 340 -46.09 3.69 -4.55
C ALA A 340 -46.57 3.95 -6.00
N GLU A 341 -46.16 3.07 -6.91
CA GLU A 341 -45.90 3.35 -8.34
C GLU A 341 -47.09 3.74 -9.23
N THR A 342 -46.81 4.73 -10.07
CA THR A 342 -47.67 5.31 -11.11
C THR A 342 -47.43 4.69 -12.51
N GLU A 343 -46.54 3.71 -12.59
CA GLU A 343 -46.00 3.18 -13.84
C GLU A 343 -46.05 1.63 -13.93
N VAL A 344 -45.96 1.10 -15.14
CA VAL A 344 -45.78 -0.33 -15.41
C VAL A 344 -44.37 -0.75 -14.98
N LYS A 345 -44.26 -1.84 -14.24
CA LYS A 345 -42.98 -2.39 -13.78
C LYS A 345 -42.85 -3.89 -13.94
N GLY A 346 -41.62 -4.37 -13.73
CA GLY A 346 -41.26 -5.78 -13.64
C GLY A 346 -41.01 -6.46 -14.99
N TYR A 347 -40.78 -5.68 -16.05
CA TYR A 347 -40.32 -6.17 -17.34
C TYR A 347 -38.87 -5.75 -17.59
N SER A 348 -38.11 -6.57 -18.32
CA SER A 348 -36.73 -6.28 -18.70
C SER A 348 -36.43 -6.76 -20.13
N LEU A 349 -35.38 -6.20 -20.74
CA LEU A 349 -34.78 -6.70 -21.97
C LEU A 349 -33.41 -7.30 -21.65
N PRO A 350 -33.05 -8.45 -22.24
CA PRO A 350 -31.66 -8.89 -22.26
C PRO A 350 -30.75 -7.85 -22.93
N GLU A 351 -29.59 -7.60 -22.33
CA GLU A 351 -28.60 -6.68 -22.86
C GLU A 351 -27.68 -7.34 -23.88
N ASN A 352 -27.23 -6.57 -24.88
CA ASN A 352 -26.11 -6.89 -25.77
C ASN A 352 -26.23 -8.25 -26.49
N GLN A 353 -27.41 -8.55 -27.03
CA GLN A 353 -27.57 -9.73 -27.88
C GLN A 353 -26.85 -9.54 -29.22
N THR A 354 -26.24 -10.62 -29.69
CA THR A 354 -25.60 -10.65 -31.01
C THR A 354 -26.28 -11.70 -31.87
N PHE A 355 -26.70 -11.30 -33.06
CA PHE A 355 -27.31 -12.17 -34.06
C PHE A 355 -26.42 -12.26 -35.29
N ASP A 356 -26.30 -13.47 -35.84
CA ASP A 356 -25.69 -13.64 -37.16
C ASP A 356 -26.63 -13.10 -38.26
N TYR A 357 -26.06 -12.50 -39.31
CA TYR A 357 -26.85 -12.05 -40.45
C TYR A 357 -27.47 -13.24 -41.19
N THR A 358 -28.79 -13.37 -41.08
CA THR A 358 -29.60 -14.42 -41.73
C THR A 358 -30.57 -13.87 -42.77
N GLY A 359 -30.62 -12.54 -42.95
CA GLY A 359 -31.59 -11.84 -43.81
C GLY A 359 -33.04 -11.92 -43.32
N THR A 360 -33.28 -12.35 -42.08
CA THR A 360 -34.59 -12.35 -41.41
C THR A 360 -34.63 -11.29 -40.32
N PRO A 361 -35.82 -10.74 -39.98
CA PRO A 361 -35.92 -9.73 -38.92
C PRO A 361 -35.50 -10.29 -37.57
N HIS A 362 -34.73 -9.50 -36.81
CA HIS A 362 -34.27 -9.84 -35.47
C HIS A 362 -34.84 -8.86 -34.44
N SER A 363 -35.19 -9.37 -33.26
CA SER A 363 -35.71 -8.59 -32.13
C SER A 363 -35.36 -9.26 -30.81
N VAL A 364 -35.27 -8.48 -29.75
CA VAL A 364 -35.05 -8.95 -28.39
C VAL A 364 -36.40 -9.00 -27.66
N ASP A 365 -36.87 -10.20 -27.32
CA ASP A 365 -38.16 -10.32 -26.63
C ASP A 365 -38.08 -9.83 -25.17
N VAL A 366 -39.04 -8.99 -24.76
CA VAL A 366 -39.23 -8.57 -23.36
C VAL A 366 -39.51 -9.79 -22.47
N VAL A 367 -38.85 -9.83 -21.31
CA VAL A 367 -39.01 -10.87 -20.29
C VAL A 367 -39.80 -10.31 -19.10
N ALA A 368 -40.79 -11.06 -18.62
CA ALA A 368 -41.57 -10.72 -17.44
C ALA A 368 -40.94 -11.31 -16.17
N GLY A 369 -40.61 -10.44 -15.20
CA GLY A 369 -40.10 -10.80 -13.87
C GLY A 369 -41.19 -11.19 -12.87
N GLN A 370 -40.79 -11.50 -11.63
CA GLN A 370 -41.73 -11.93 -10.58
C GLN A 370 -42.74 -10.83 -10.17
N ASP A 371 -42.34 -9.56 -10.29
CA ASP A 371 -43.17 -8.40 -9.99
C ASP A 371 -43.79 -7.75 -11.24
N ALA A 372 -43.82 -8.47 -12.37
CA ALA A 372 -44.37 -7.97 -13.62
C ALA A 372 -45.85 -7.58 -13.48
N THR A 373 -46.17 -6.38 -13.97
CA THR A 373 -47.54 -5.86 -13.96
C THR A 373 -48.43 -6.74 -14.85
N PRO A 374 -49.50 -7.39 -14.33
CA PRO A 374 -50.29 -8.33 -15.13
C PRO A 374 -50.96 -7.68 -16.35
N ASP A 375 -51.13 -8.47 -17.42
CA ASP A 375 -51.81 -8.08 -18.66
C ASP A 375 -51.17 -6.91 -19.45
N ALA A 376 -49.93 -6.51 -19.15
CA ALA A 376 -49.21 -5.51 -19.92
C ALA A 376 -48.74 -6.06 -21.29
N THR A 377 -48.76 -5.20 -22.32
CA THR A 377 -48.39 -5.56 -23.70
C THR A 377 -47.20 -4.75 -24.20
N PRO A 378 -46.12 -5.38 -24.69
CA PRO A 378 -44.98 -4.67 -25.27
C PRO A 378 -45.23 -4.28 -26.74
N THR A 379 -44.73 -3.10 -27.12
CA THR A 379 -44.56 -2.67 -28.52
C THR A 379 -43.14 -2.21 -28.74
N TYR A 380 -42.56 -2.52 -29.91
CA TYR A 380 -41.15 -2.31 -30.18
C TYR A 380 -40.93 -1.27 -31.26
N THR A 381 -39.90 -0.44 -31.07
CA THR A 381 -39.32 0.41 -32.09
C THR A 381 -37.82 0.18 -32.18
N TYR A 382 -37.28 0.25 -33.38
CA TYR A 382 -35.88 -0.04 -33.67
C TYR A 382 -35.24 1.16 -34.36
N GLN A 383 -34.06 1.54 -33.90
CA GLN A 383 -33.27 2.62 -34.49
C GLN A 383 -31.83 2.15 -34.62
N GLN A 384 -31.24 2.32 -35.81
CA GLN A 384 -29.82 2.04 -35.96
C GLN A 384 -29.03 3.06 -35.14
N VAL A 385 -27.96 2.62 -34.48
CA VAL A 385 -27.09 3.50 -33.70
C VAL A 385 -25.64 3.27 -34.10
N ASP A 386 -24.82 4.31 -33.95
CA ASP A 386 -23.38 4.19 -34.08
C ASP A 386 -22.85 3.36 -32.89
N PRO A 387 -22.13 2.26 -33.11
CA PRO A 387 -21.65 1.38 -32.04
C PRO A 387 -20.61 2.03 -31.12
N ALA A 388 -19.88 3.05 -31.58
CA ALA A 388 -18.83 3.71 -30.80
C ALA A 388 -19.38 4.87 -29.96
N THR A 389 -20.38 5.60 -30.47
CA THR A 389 -20.93 6.79 -29.79
C THR A 389 -22.32 6.60 -29.21
N GLY A 390 -23.04 5.55 -29.63
CA GLY A 390 -24.44 5.33 -29.30
C GLY A 390 -25.41 6.31 -29.99
N GLU A 391 -24.92 7.18 -30.88
CA GLU A 391 -25.74 8.18 -31.55
C GLU A 391 -26.71 7.55 -32.55
N ALA A 392 -27.95 8.06 -32.57
CA ALA A 392 -29.00 7.61 -33.47
C ALA A 392 -28.68 7.88 -34.94
N ILE A 393 -28.74 6.83 -35.75
CA ILE A 393 -28.61 6.86 -37.21
C ILE A 393 -30.01 6.65 -37.82
N GLY A 394 -30.57 7.72 -38.38
CA GLY A 394 -31.90 7.71 -39.00
C GLY A 394 -33.06 7.78 -38.00
N ASP A 395 -34.29 7.68 -38.49
CA ASP A 395 -35.50 7.72 -37.66
C ASP A 395 -35.85 6.32 -37.11
N PRO A 396 -36.42 6.22 -35.90
CA PRO A 396 -36.87 4.94 -35.35
C PRO A 396 -38.04 4.38 -36.16
N THR A 397 -38.10 3.05 -36.29
CA THR A 397 -39.10 2.33 -37.08
C THR A 397 -39.77 1.22 -36.27
N ASN A 398 -40.98 0.82 -36.65
CA ASN A 398 -41.70 -0.30 -36.00
C ASN A 398 -41.43 -1.65 -36.68
N GLU A 399 -40.54 -1.69 -37.68
CA GLU A 399 -40.16 -2.91 -38.38
C GLU A 399 -38.83 -3.40 -37.84
N ALA A 400 -38.77 -4.67 -37.43
CA ALA A 400 -37.55 -5.27 -36.92
C ALA A 400 -36.45 -5.29 -38.01
N PRO A 401 -35.20 -4.91 -37.66
CA PRO A 401 -34.12 -4.78 -38.63
C PRO A 401 -33.67 -6.13 -39.18
N THR A 402 -33.28 -6.12 -40.45
CA THR A 402 -32.75 -7.29 -41.16
C THR A 402 -31.29 -7.13 -41.58
N GLU A 403 -30.78 -5.90 -41.63
CA GLU A 403 -29.44 -5.57 -42.14
C GLU A 403 -28.39 -5.58 -41.00
N PRO A 404 -27.09 -5.74 -41.33
CA PRO A 404 -26.04 -5.66 -40.32
C PRO A 404 -25.91 -4.27 -39.70
N GLY A 405 -25.56 -4.24 -38.42
CA GLY A 405 -25.39 -3.01 -37.66
C GLY A 405 -25.76 -3.19 -36.20
N THR A 406 -25.49 -2.16 -35.41
CA THR A 406 -25.97 -2.06 -34.03
C THR A 406 -27.29 -1.31 -34.02
N TYR A 407 -28.29 -1.89 -33.39
CA TYR A 407 -29.63 -1.33 -33.30
C TYR A 407 -30.02 -1.14 -31.85
N LYS A 408 -30.48 0.06 -31.53
CA LYS A 408 -31.19 0.35 -30.30
C LYS A 408 -32.64 -0.08 -30.48
N GLU A 409 -33.06 -1.01 -29.66
CA GLU A 409 -34.44 -1.45 -29.55
C GLU A 409 -35.07 -0.81 -28.31
N THR A 410 -36.16 -0.10 -28.52
CA THR A 410 -36.98 0.48 -27.46
C THR A 410 -38.29 -0.28 -27.37
N ALA A 411 -38.52 -0.97 -26.26
CA ALA A 411 -39.77 -1.63 -25.95
C ALA A 411 -40.60 -0.76 -24.99
N THR A 412 -41.80 -0.38 -25.41
CA THR A 412 -42.79 0.30 -24.56
C THR A 412 -43.82 -0.71 -24.07
N VAL A 413 -43.84 -0.96 -22.76
CA VAL A 413 -44.74 -1.91 -22.10
C VAL A 413 -45.88 -1.15 -21.44
N SER A 414 -47.11 -1.37 -21.91
CA SER A 414 -48.30 -0.59 -21.49
C SER A 414 -49.36 -1.47 -20.85
N ALA A 415 -50.04 -0.98 -19.81
CA ALA A 415 -51.19 -1.63 -19.18
C ALA A 415 -52.25 -0.60 -18.72
N GLY A 416 -53.39 -0.56 -19.41
CA GLY A 416 -54.50 0.33 -19.04
C GLY A 416 -54.14 1.82 -19.11
N ASP A 417 -54.41 2.55 -18.02
CA ASP A 417 -54.12 3.99 -17.87
C ASP A 417 -52.81 4.26 -17.07
N LEU A 418 -52.00 3.22 -16.82
CA LEU A 418 -50.70 3.36 -16.14
C LEU A 418 -49.66 3.99 -17.06
N GLU A 419 -48.69 4.71 -16.49
CA GLU A 419 -47.55 5.22 -17.25
C GLU A 419 -46.72 4.05 -17.80
N PRO A 420 -46.43 3.98 -19.11
CA PRO A 420 -45.82 2.81 -19.70
C PRO A 420 -44.33 2.69 -19.33
N GLN A 421 -43.86 1.47 -19.11
CA GLN A 421 -42.45 1.18 -18.91
C GLN A 421 -41.73 1.30 -20.26
N ILE A 422 -40.69 2.11 -20.35
CA ILE A 422 -39.83 2.19 -21.53
C ILE A 422 -38.54 1.46 -21.21
N LEU A 423 -38.27 0.41 -21.96
CA LEU A 423 -37.05 -0.39 -21.87
C LEU A 423 -36.25 -0.19 -23.13
N GLU A 424 -34.94 -0.05 -23.01
CA GLU A 424 -34.04 0.11 -24.15
C GLU A 424 -32.91 -0.90 -24.03
N THR A 425 -32.56 -1.52 -25.14
CA THR A 425 -31.39 -2.38 -25.26
C THR A 425 -30.71 -2.12 -26.60
N THR A 426 -29.46 -2.52 -26.71
CA THR A 426 -28.77 -2.59 -27.99
C THR A 426 -28.52 -4.05 -28.35
N PHE A 427 -28.72 -4.37 -29.61
CA PHE A 427 -28.29 -5.64 -30.17
C PHE A 427 -27.54 -5.42 -31.48
N THR A 428 -26.66 -6.36 -31.81
CA THR A 428 -25.82 -6.28 -32.99
C THR A 428 -26.18 -7.40 -33.95
N ILE A 429 -26.49 -7.03 -35.19
CA ILE A 429 -26.52 -7.98 -36.30
C ILE A 429 -25.14 -7.94 -36.95
N ASN A 430 -24.38 -9.03 -36.83
CA ASN A 430 -23.02 -9.11 -37.38
C ASN A 430 -23.03 -8.95 -38.92
N PRO A 431 -22.06 -8.25 -39.52
CA PRO A 431 -21.91 -8.19 -40.99
C PRO A 431 -21.55 -9.55 -41.60
N GLU A 432 -21.75 -9.70 -42.92
CA GLU A 432 -21.11 -10.78 -43.69
C GLU A 432 -19.56 -10.72 -43.52
N PRO A 433 -18.82 -11.85 -43.57
CA PRO A 433 -17.41 -11.95 -43.12
C PRO A 433 -16.41 -11.33 -44.12
N GLU A 434 -15.10 -11.22 -43.85
CA GLU A 434 -14.35 -10.25 -43.02
C GLU A 434 -13.54 -9.32 -43.97
N THR A 435 -13.05 -8.16 -43.53
CA THR A 435 -12.40 -7.12 -44.38
C THR A 435 -10.86 -7.10 -44.37
N GLU A 436 -10.20 -7.95 -43.58
CA GLU A 436 -8.73 -8.01 -43.44
C GLU A 436 -8.23 -9.47 -43.41
N VAL A 437 -6.94 -9.68 -43.71
CA VAL A 437 -6.32 -11.03 -43.66
C VAL A 437 -5.98 -11.39 -42.21
N LYS A 438 -6.45 -12.55 -41.72
CA LYS A 438 -6.17 -13.03 -40.35
C LYS A 438 -5.64 -14.46 -40.33
N GLY A 439 -5.00 -14.82 -39.22
CA GLY A 439 -4.59 -16.19 -38.92
C GLY A 439 -3.18 -16.57 -39.36
N TYR A 440 -2.28 -15.59 -39.57
CA TYR A 440 -0.86 -15.84 -39.76
C TYR A 440 -0.04 -15.24 -38.61
N SER A 441 1.00 -15.93 -38.18
CA SER A 441 1.90 -15.49 -37.10
C SER A 441 3.35 -15.83 -37.41
N LEU A 442 4.28 -15.19 -36.70
CA LEU A 442 5.68 -15.57 -36.64
C LEU A 442 5.96 -16.23 -35.27
N PRO A 443 6.94 -17.14 -35.17
CA PRO A 443 7.36 -17.70 -33.89
C PRO A 443 7.88 -16.59 -32.95
N GLU A 444 7.58 -16.71 -31.65
CA GLU A 444 7.92 -15.69 -30.64
C GLU A 444 9.42 -15.62 -30.31
N GLU A 445 10.17 -16.70 -30.52
CA GLU A 445 11.60 -16.77 -30.21
C GLU A 445 12.48 -16.26 -31.36
N ALA A 446 13.46 -15.41 -31.03
CA ALA A 446 14.50 -14.98 -31.96
C ALA A 446 15.29 -16.18 -32.50
N LYS A 447 15.33 -16.36 -33.83
CA LYS A 447 16.00 -17.50 -34.45
C LYS A 447 17.48 -17.26 -34.69
N GLU A 448 18.28 -18.27 -34.39
CA GLU A 448 19.70 -18.32 -34.75
C GLU A 448 19.96 -19.39 -35.80
N PHE A 449 20.65 -19.01 -36.87
CA PHE A 449 21.08 -19.91 -37.94
C PHE A 449 22.61 -20.00 -38.00
N PRO A 450 23.19 -21.19 -38.20
CA PRO A 450 24.61 -21.30 -38.49
C PRO A 450 24.90 -20.80 -39.92
N TYR A 451 26.02 -20.11 -40.12
CA TYR A 451 26.47 -19.75 -41.46
C TYR A 451 26.93 -21.00 -42.22
N ASP A 452 26.10 -21.43 -43.15
CA ASP A 452 26.29 -22.53 -44.08
C ASP A 452 26.32 -22.07 -45.56
N GLY A 453 26.05 -20.79 -45.81
CA GLY A 453 25.98 -20.17 -47.14
C GLY A 453 24.66 -20.45 -47.87
N GLU A 454 23.65 -20.98 -47.17
CA GLU A 454 22.28 -21.11 -47.67
C GLU A 454 21.44 -19.88 -47.28
N GLU A 455 20.30 -19.71 -47.94
CA GLU A 455 19.35 -18.65 -47.64
C GLU A 455 18.58 -18.99 -46.36
N HIS A 456 18.49 -18.04 -45.43
CA HIS A 456 17.76 -18.20 -44.17
C HIS A 456 16.59 -17.22 -44.06
N SER A 457 15.46 -17.71 -43.54
CA SER A 457 14.25 -16.93 -43.26
C SER A 457 13.46 -17.55 -42.12
N VAL A 458 12.65 -16.75 -41.42
CA VAL A 458 11.74 -17.25 -40.39
C VAL A 458 10.42 -17.66 -41.06
N PRO A 459 10.01 -18.94 -40.99
CA PRO A 459 8.78 -19.39 -41.60
C PRO A 459 7.55 -18.79 -40.89
N VAL A 460 6.58 -18.37 -41.69
CA VAL A 460 5.26 -17.93 -41.23
C VAL A 460 4.41 -19.14 -40.87
N GLU A 461 3.74 -19.09 -39.72
CA GLU A 461 2.82 -20.11 -39.26
C GLU A 461 1.38 -19.73 -39.60
N LYS A 462 0.57 -20.74 -39.97
CA LYS A 462 -0.84 -20.57 -40.35
C LYS A 462 -1.75 -21.21 -39.29
N ALA A 463 -2.64 -20.41 -38.70
CA ALA A 463 -3.62 -20.83 -37.72
C ALA A 463 -4.90 -21.43 -38.36
N ASP A 464 -5.64 -22.20 -37.57
CA ASP A 464 -6.98 -22.66 -37.96
C ASP A 464 -7.92 -21.46 -38.14
N GLY A 465 -8.57 -21.37 -39.31
CA GLY A 465 -9.44 -20.24 -39.69
C GLY A 465 -8.77 -19.16 -40.54
N ALA A 466 -7.50 -19.30 -40.89
CA ALA A 466 -6.79 -18.28 -41.68
C ALA A 466 -7.39 -18.05 -43.07
N THR A 467 -7.36 -16.80 -43.51
CA THR A 467 -7.91 -16.33 -44.78
C THR A 467 -7.18 -16.98 -45.98
N GLU A 468 -7.94 -17.49 -46.96
CA GLU A 468 -7.43 -18.21 -48.15
C GLU A 468 -8.15 -17.72 -49.43
N PRO A 469 -7.44 -17.53 -50.57
CA PRO A 469 -6.00 -17.70 -50.80
C PRO A 469 -5.18 -16.42 -50.57
N VAL A 470 -3.96 -16.54 -50.04
CA VAL A 470 -3.05 -15.40 -49.77
C VAL A 470 -1.76 -15.44 -50.59
N GLU A 471 -1.18 -14.27 -50.82
CA GLU A 471 0.18 -14.02 -51.32
C GLU A 471 1.05 -13.53 -50.16
N ILE A 472 2.21 -14.16 -49.96
CA ILE A 472 3.18 -13.82 -48.89
C ILE A 472 4.46 -13.27 -49.53
N THR A 473 4.87 -12.07 -49.11
CA THR A 473 6.13 -11.44 -49.51
C THR A 473 7.03 -11.18 -48.31
N TYR A 474 8.35 -11.29 -48.52
CA TYR A 474 9.37 -11.11 -47.50
C TYR A 474 10.29 -9.95 -47.87
N GLU A 475 10.64 -9.13 -46.89
CA GLU A 475 11.64 -8.08 -46.97
C GLU A 475 12.62 -8.24 -45.81
N TYR A 476 13.92 -8.13 -46.09
CA TYR A 476 15.01 -8.35 -45.14
C TYR A 476 15.89 -7.11 -45.08
N GLN A 477 16.27 -6.70 -43.87
CA GLN A 477 17.20 -5.60 -43.65
C GLN A 477 18.22 -6.00 -42.60
N GLN A 478 19.51 -5.85 -42.91
CA GLN A 478 20.54 -6.06 -41.89
C GLN A 478 20.42 -4.95 -40.83
N ILE A 479 20.55 -5.29 -39.56
CA ILE A 479 20.45 -4.34 -38.45
C ILE A 479 21.65 -4.47 -37.51
N ASN A 480 21.96 -3.38 -36.80
CA ASN A 480 22.87 -3.45 -35.67
C ASN A 480 22.16 -4.14 -34.50
N PRO A 481 22.69 -5.26 -33.97
CA PRO A 481 22.04 -5.99 -32.88
C PRO A 481 21.93 -5.19 -31.58
N GLU A 482 22.79 -4.18 -31.35
CA GLU A 482 22.78 -3.39 -30.12
C GLU A 482 21.82 -2.20 -30.19
N THR A 483 21.68 -1.57 -31.36
CA THR A 483 20.89 -0.34 -31.52
C THR A 483 19.59 -0.55 -32.29
N GLY A 484 19.42 -1.70 -32.95
CA GLY A 484 18.31 -1.96 -33.87
C GLY A 484 18.38 -1.15 -35.17
N GLU A 485 19.38 -0.29 -35.34
CA GLU A 485 19.49 0.58 -36.52
C GLU A 485 19.76 -0.22 -37.79
N ALA A 486 19.09 0.19 -38.87
CA ALA A 486 19.27 -0.36 -40.19
C ALA A 486 20.70 -0.19 -40.73
N ILE A 487 21.28 -1.29 -41.21
CA ILE A 487 22.54 -1.35 -41.93
C ILE A 487 22.22 -1.63 -43.41
N GLY A 488 22.16 -0.55 -44.19
CA GLY A 488 21.89 -0.62 -45.63
C GLY A 488 20.40 -0.64 -45.98
N ASP A 489 20.13 -0.74 -47.27
CA ASP A 489 18.77 -0.74 -47.81
C ASP A 489 18.11 -2.13 -47.63
N PRO A 490 16.79 -2.19 -47.38
CA PRO A 490 16.07 -3.45 -47.31
C PRO A 490 16.03 -4.15 -48.68
N THR A 491 15.92 -5.48 -48.67
CA THR A 491 15.97 -6.32 -49.88
C THR A 491 14.96 -7.47 -49.79
N ASN A 492 14.48 -7.96 -50.94
CA ASN A 492 13.57 -9.12 -50.98
C ASN A 492 14.31 -10.45 -51.20
N GLU A 493 15.65 -10.43 -51.12
CA GLU A 493 16.48 -11.63 -51.22
C GLU A 493 16.87 -12.06 -49.81
N ALA A 494 16.63 -13.33 -49.48
CA ALA A 494 16.95 -13.87 -48.17
C ALA A 494 18.47 -13.78 -47.90
N PRO A 495 18.89 -13.34 -46.70
CA PRO A 495 20.30 -13.17 -46.39
C PRO A 495 21.01 -14.53 -46.32
N THR A 496 22.26 -14.53 -46.79
CA THR A 496 23.17 -15.69 -46.75
C THR A 496 24.42 -15.42 -45.92
N GLU A 497 24.71 -14.15 -45.63
CA GLU A 497 25.93 -13.73 -44.94
C GLU A 497 25.71 -13.60 -43.42
N PRO A 498 26.77 -13.70 -42.60
CA PRO A 498 26.66 -13.52 -41.16
C PRO A 498 26.20 -12.11 -40.78
N GLY A 499 25.26 -12.02 -39.83
CA GLY A 499 24.69 -10.76 -39.36
C GLY A 499 23.34 -10.95 -38.66
N THR A 500 22.85 -9.88 -38.05
CA THR A 500 21.47 -9.81 -37.53
C THR A 500 20.60 -9.12 -38.56
N TYR A 501 19.45 -9.70 -38.85
CA TYR A 501 18.53 -9.25 -39.89
C TYR A 501 17.14 -9.08 -39.30
N LYS A 502 16.51 -7.96 -39.61
CA LYS A 502 15.06 -7.75 -39.47
C LYS A 502 14.38 -8.35 -40.70
N GLU A 503 13.37 -9.17 -40.47
CA GLU A 503 12.50 -9.76 -41.49
C GLU A 503 11.10 -9.21 -41.33
N THR A 504 10.59 -8.58 -42.39
CA THR A 504 9.23 -8.07 -42.49
C THR A 504 8.47 -8.93 -43.49
N VAL A 505 7.40 -9.57 -43.03
CA VAL A 505 6.52 -10.43 -43.81
C VAL A 505 5.21 -9.71 -44.04
N THR A 506 4.77 -9.64 -45.31
CA THR A 506 3.45 -9.12 -45.67
C THR A 506 2.59 -10.25 -46.25
N VAL A 507 1.42 -10.48 -45.68
CA VAL A 507 0.42 -11.47 -46.12
C VAL A 507 -0.78 -10.73 -46.70
N SER A 508 -1.12 -10.98 -47.96
CA SER A 508 -2.14 -10.24 -48.72
C SER A 508 -3.14 -11.16 -49.40
N SER A 509 -4.40 -10.73 -49.57
CA SER A 509 -5.42 -11.48 -50.32
C SER A 509 -6.43 -10.56 -51.00
N GLY A 510 -6.36 -10.46 -52.33
CA GLY A 510 -7.33 -9.70 -53.12
C GLY A 510 -7.40 -8.22 -52.73
N ASP A 511 -8.60 -7.76 -52.37
CA ASP A 511 -8.89 -6.39 -51.93
C ASP A 511 -8.89 -6.25 -50.38
N LEU A 512 -8.54 -7.31 -49.63
CA LEU A 512 -8.45 -7.26 -48.17
C LEU A 512 -7.20 -6.49 -47.73
N GLU A 513 -7.29 -5.85 -46.57
CA GLU A 513 -6.13 -5.19 -45.97
C GLU A 513 -5.06 -6.24 -45.58
N PRO A 514 -3.79 -6.05 -46.00
CA PRO A 514 -2.73 -7.03 -45.78
C PRO A 514 -2.24 -7.03 -44.32
N GLN A 515 -1.91 -8.21 -43.82
CA GLN A 515 -1.31 -8.40 -42.50
C GLN A 515 0.21 -8.24 -42.60
N VAL A 516 0.81 -7.37 -41.78
CA VAL A 516 2.27 -7.18 -41.71
C VAL A 516 2.79 -7.75 -40.39
N LEU A 517 3.82 -8.60 -40.46
CA LEU A 517 4.48 -9.25 -39.33
C LEU A 517 5.98 -8.93 -39.38
N GLU A 518 6.62 -8.72 -38.23
CA GLU A 518 8.05 -8.43 -38.16
C GLU A 518 8.75 -9.32 -37.14
N THR A 519 9.98 -9.74 -37.44
CA THR A 519 10.85 -10.49 -36.53
C THR A 519 12.32 -10.19 -36.79
N THR A 520 13.21 -10.70 -35.95
CA THR A 520 14.66 -10.62 -36.14
C THR A 520 15.29 -12.00 -36.00
N PHE A 521 16.30 -12.28 -36.83
CA PHE A 521 17.12 -13.49 -36.71
C PHE A 521 18.60 -13.18 -36.94
N THR A 522 19.46 -14.09 -36.49
CA THR A 522 20.92 -13.94 -36.61
C THR A 522 21.54 -15.13 -37.33
N ILE A 523 22.37 -14.85 -38.34
CA ILE A 523 23.24 -15.84 -38.98
C ILE A 523 24.63 -15.74 -38.31
N LYS A 524 25.02 -16.77 -37.54
CA LYS A 524 26.30 -16.81 -36.80
C LYS A 524 27.40 -17.46 -37.59
N ASN A 525 28.62 -16.94 -37.48
CA ASN A 525 29.80 -17.61 -38.05
C ASN A 525 30.01 -18.99 -37.39
N PRO A 526 30.45 -20.03 -38.13
CA PRO A 526 30.79 -21.31 -37.54
C PRO A 526 31.95 -21.19 -36.53
N VAL A 527 31.93 -22.02 -35.48
CA VAL A 527 32.99 -22.06 -34.45
C VAL A 527 34.20 -22.90 -34.89
N ILE A 528 35.39 -22.56 -34.39
CA ILE A 528 36.61 -23.35 -34.59
C ILE A 528 36.64 -24.49 -33.57
N GLU A 529 36.62 -25.74 -34.02
CA GLU A 529 36.58 -26.92 -33.15
C GLU A 529 37.83 -27.79 -33.24
N GLY A 530 38.00 -28.67 -32.25
CA GLY A 530 38.97 -29.77 -32.28
C GLY A 530 40.41 -29.37 -31.97
N TYR A 531 40.66 -28.21 -31.37
CA TYR A 531 41.98 -27.78 -30.91
C TYR A 531 42.06 -27.83 -29.38
N THR A 532 43.18 -28.33 -28.85
CA THR A 532 43.41 -28.43 -27.40
C THR A 532 44.81 -27.92 -27.04
N MET A 533 44.95 -27.40 -25.83
CA MET A 533 46.23 -26.93 -25.29
C MET A 533 46.33 -27.40 -23.84
N ALA A 534 47.47 -27.99 -23.47
CA ALA A 534 47.66 -28.60 -22.16
C ALA A 534 48.90 -28.05 -21.46
N ASP A 535 48.84 -27.99 -20.14
CA ASP A 535 49.95 -27.57 -19.29
C ASP A 535 51.22 -28.39 -19.55
N LYS A 536 52.36 -27.72 -19.58
CA LYS A 536 53.65 -28.32 -19.90
C LYS A 536 54.70 -27.96 -18.87
N THR A 537 55.42 -28.95 -18.37
CA THR A 537 56.57 -28.74 -17.49
C THR A 537 57.86 -29.17 -18.20
N VAL A 538 58.85 -28.27 -18.25
CA VAL A 538 60.14 -28.52 -18.89
C VAL A 538 61.30 -28.15 -17.98
N THR A 539 62.47 -28.73 -18.23
CA THR A 539 63.68 -28.43 -17.45
C THR A 539 64.59 -27.46 -18.21
N ARG A 540 65.02 -26.39 -17.55
CA ARG A 540 65.84 -25.27 -18.07
C ARG A 540 67.04 -25.81 -18.84
N ASN A 541 67.04 -25.53 -20.14
CA ASN A 541 68.07 -25.91 -21.10
C ASN A 541 68.74 -24.67 -21.77
N GLY A 542 68.33 -23.46 -21.40
CA GLY A 542 68.84 -22.20 -21.96
C GLY A 542 68.29 -21.86 -23.35
N GLN A 543 67.22 -22.51 -23.79
CA GLN A 543 66.51 -22.21 -25.03
C GLN A 543 65.05 -21.83 -24.71
N PRO A 544 64.43 -20.92 -25.48
CA PRO A 544 63.02 -20.56 -25.32
C PRO A 544 62.12 -21.80 -25.34
N GLN A 545 61.13 -21.84 -24.45
CA GLN A 545 60.21 -22.97 -24.32
C GLN A 545 58.79 -22.54 -24.74
N THR A 546 58.06 -23.43 -25.41
CA THR A 546 56.70 -23.18 -25.91
C THR A 546 55.77 -24.34 -25.56
N ILE A 547 54.46 -24.05 -25.57
CA ILE A 547 53.38 -25.03 -25.60
C ILE A 547 52.74 -24.92 -26.97
N ASP A 548 52.61 -26.05 -27.65
CA ASP A 548 51.99 -26.10 -28.98
C ASP A 548 50.52 -26.51 -28.81
N VAL A 549 49.63 -25.84 -29.56
CA VAL A 549 48.24 -26.28 -29.70
C VAL A 549 48.21 -27.61 -30.48
N THR A 550 47.45 -28.57 -29.97
CA THR A 550 47.28 -29.89 -30.57
C THR A 550 45.94 -29.98 -31.30
N ALA A 551 45.99 -30.33 -32.58
CA ALA A 551 44.81 -30.61 -33.40
C ALA A 551 44.33 -32.06 -33.20
N GLY A 552 43.07 -32.23 -32.80
CA GLY A 552 42.38 -33.50 -32.68
C GLY A 552 41.79 -34.00 -34.01
N ALA A 553 41.05 -35.11 -33.96
CA ALA A 553 40.50 -35.77 -35.15
C ALA A 553 39.48 -34.91 -35.93
N ASN A 554 38.81 -33.98 -35.25
CA ASN A 554 37.79 -33.09 -35.83
C ASN A 554 38.29 -31.64 -35.97
N ALA A 555 39.61 -31.41 -35.96
CA ALA A 555 40.14 -30.06 -35.96
C ALA A 555 39.82 -29.28 -37.25
N THR A 556 39.26 -28.08 -37.13
CA THR A 556 38.95 -27.20 -38.28
C THR A 556 40.23 -26.89 -39.06
N PRO A 557 40.39 -27.29 -40.34
CA PRO A 557 41.64 -27.12 -41.06
C PRO A 557 41.88 -25.65 -41.47
N GLY A 558 43.17 -25.27 -41.59
CA GLY A 558 43.59 -23.99 -42.19
C GLY A 558 43.53 -22.78 -41.26
N VAL A 559 43.48 -22.98 -39.94
CA VAL A 559 43.49 -21.90 -38.94
C VAL A 559 44.86 -21.22 -38.83
N LYS A 560 44.87 -19.98 -38.34
CA LYS A 560 46.06 -19.25 -37.88
C LYS A 560 46.09 -19.26 -36.37
N ILE A 561 47.26 -19.47 -35.78
CA ILE A 561 47.44 -19.49 -34.32
C ILE A 561 48.45 -18.42 -33.94
N ALA A 562 48.05 -17.52 -33.04
CA ALA A 562 48.90 -16.50 -32.45
C ALA A 562 49.09 -16.81 -30.95
N TYR A 563 50.33 -16.72 -30.47
CA TYR A 563 50.66 -17.01 -29.07
C TYR A 563 51.03 -15.74 -28.33
N SER A 564 50.52 -15.61 -27.10
CA SER A 564 50.94 -14.63 -26.12
C SER A 564 51.39 -15.31 -24.84
N TYR A 565 52.38 -14.72 -24.17
CA TYR A 565 53.02 -15.30 -22.99
C TYR A 565 52.95 -14.28 -21.86
N PHE A 566 52.66 -14.76 -20.66
CA PHE A 566 52.54 -13.94 -19.46
C PHE A 566 53.35 -14.60 -18.34
N ASP A 567 54.01 -13.81 -17.52
CA ASP A 567 54.70 -14.32 -16.34
C ASP A 567 53.75 -14.55 -15.15
N ASN A 568 54.30 -14.92 -14.00
CA ASN A 568 53.55 -15.22 -12.78
C ASN A 568 52.82 -14.01 -12.17
N ASN A 569 53.15 -12.78 -12.58
CA ASN A 569 52.44 -11.58 -12.15
C ASN A 569 51.32 -11.20 -13.13
N GLY A 570 51.18 -11.94 -14.23
CA GLY A 570 50.23 -11.62 -15.31
C GLY A 570 50.79 -10.64 -16.34
N ASP A 571 52.05 -10.24 -16.23
CA ASP A 571 52.68 -9.29 -17.16
C ASP A 571 53.04 -9.98 -18.47
N ALA A 572 52.77 -9.31 -19.61
CA ALA A 572 53.09 -9.84 -20.93
C ALA A 572 54.61 -9.91 -21.16
N VAL A 573 55.11 -11.09 -21.52
CA VAL A 573 56.53 -11.35 -21.79
C VAL A 573 56.75 -11.82 -23.22
N LYS A 574 57.93 -11.54 -23.80
CA LYS A 574 58.24 -12.03 -25.15
C LYS A 574 58.58 -13.51 -25.10
N ALA A 575 58.15 -14.26 -26.12
CA ALA A 575 58.42 -15.70 -26.22
C ALA A 575 59.92 -16.06 -26.07
N ALA A 576 60.82 -15.19 -26.56
CA ALA A 576 62.27 -15.38 -26.45
C ALA A 576 62.80 -15.27 -25.01
N ASP A 577 62.06 -14.61 -24.11
CA ASP A 577 62.42 -14.37 -22.72
C ASP A 577 61.87 -15.48 -21.78
N VAL A 578 61.07 -16.41 -22.32
CA VAL A 578 60.54 -17.59 -21.62
C VAL A 578 61.60 -18.69 -21.53
N VAL A 579 62.70 -18.36 -20.85
CA VAL A 579 63.88 -19.21 -20.62
C VAL A 579 64.23 -19.37 -19.14
N GLU A 580 63.66 -18.52 -18.30
CA GLU A 580 63.98 -18.46 -16.87
C GLU A 580 63.08 -19.39 -16.05
N LYS A 581 63.50 -19.68 -14.82
CA LYS A 581 62.73 -20.55 -13.94
C LYS A 581 61.48 -19.79 -13.51
N GLY A 582 60.31 -20.33 -13.84
CA GLY A 582 59.03 -19.71 -13.54
C GLY A 582 57.89 -20.53 -14.11
N THR A 583 56.67 -20.14 -13.78
CA THR A 583 55.48 -20.56 -14.51
C THR A 583 55.07 -19.38 -15.37
N TYR A 584 54.69 -19.69 -16.60
CA TYR A 584 54.25 -18.69 -17.58
C TYR A 584 52.90 -19.14 -18.10
N LYS A 585 51.91 -18.25 -18.09
CA LYS A 585 50.64 -18.52 -18.76
C LYS A 585 50.83 -18.27 -20.24
N VAL A 586 50.42 -19.21 -21.07
CA VAL A 586 50.48 -19.12 -22.53
C VAL A 586 49.05 -19.13 -23.05
N LYS A 587 48.67 -18.09 -23.79
CA LYS A 587 47.38 -18.05 -24.49
C LYS A 587 47.61 -18.22 -25.99
N ALA A 588 46.81 -19.07 -26.60
CA ALA A 588 46.78 -19.28 -28.04
C ALA A 588 45.45 -18.77 -28.61
N HIS A 589 45.53 -17.71 -29.41
CA HIS A 589 44.40 -17.14 -30.13
C HIS A 589 44.34 -17.74 -31.53
N ILE A 590 43.31 -18.53 -31.80
CA ILE A 590 43.12 -19.31 -33.02
C ILE A 590 42.07 -18.62 -33.87
N THR A 591 42.43 -18.28 -35.11
CA THR A 591 41.58 -17.49 -36.01
C THR A 591 41.47 -18.15 -37.37
N LYS A 592 40.31 -17.99 -38.01
CA LYS A 592 40.08 -18.33 -39.41
C LYS A 592 39.06 -17.33 -39.95
N ALA A 593 39.28 -16.85 -41.17
CA ALA A 593 38.33 -15.91 -41.78
C ALA A 593 36.96 -16.59 -41.96
N GLY A 594 35.88 -15.92 -41.55
CA GLY A 594 34.50 -16.45 -41.58
C GLY A 594 34.21 -17.50 -40.50
N TYR A 595 34.99 -17.54 -39.41
CA TYR A 595 34.75 -18.38 -38.24
C TYR A 595 34.90 -17.55 -36.97
N GLU A 596 34.23 -17.95 -35.90
CA GLU A 596 34.48 -17.38 -34.58
C GLU A 596 35.87 -17.77 -34.06
N PRO A 597 36.62 -16.83 -33.45
CA PRO A 597 37.94 -17.11 -32.91
C PRO A 597 37.86 -18.02 -31.67
N LEU A 598 38.84 -18.90 -31.51
CA LEU A 598 38.98 -19.79 -30.35
C LEU A 598 40.22 -19.42 -29.54
N ASP A 599 40.03 -19.10 -28.27
CA ASP A 599 41.12 -18.84 -27.32
C ASP A 599 41.36 -20.03 -26.39
N LEU A 600 42.61 -20.48 -26.31
CA LEU A 600 43.04 -21.56 -25.41
C LEU A 600 44.11 -21.05 -24.45
N GLU A 601 44.06 -21.49 -23.20
CA GLU A 601 45.08 -21.16 -22.19
C GLU A 601 45.75 -22.42 -21.61
N ALA A 602 47.05 -22.33 -21.33
CA ALA A 602 47.78 -23.35 -20.59
C ALA A 602 48.99 -22.77 -19.84
N ASN A 603 49.48 -23.50 -18.83
CA ASN A 603 50.63 -23.12 -18.03
C ASN A 603 51.90 -23.83 -18.48
N LEU A 604 52.95 -23.05 -18.79
CA LEU A 604 54.31 -23.52 -19.07
C LEU A 604 55.19 -23.32 -17.84
N THR A 605 55.61 -24.42 -17.21
CA THR A 605 56.49 -24.38 -16.03
C THR A 605 57.92 -24.79 -16.37
N ILE A 606 58.88 -23.88 -16.22
CA ILE A 606 60.32 -24.15 -16.43
C ILE A 606 61.01 -24.39 -15.08
N LYS A 607 61.53 -25.61 -14.88
CA LYS A 607 62.24 -26.06 -13.66
C LYS A 607 63.75 -26.14 -13.90
N THR A 608 64.63 -25.94 -12.94
CA THR A 608 66.09 -26.08 -13.15
C THR A 608 66.58 -27.53 -13.11
N ARG A 609 67.57 -27.90 -13.94
CA ARG A 609 68.19 -29.25 -13.95
C ARG A 609 68.94 -29.49 -12.63
N SER A 610 68.65 -30.60 -11.95
CA SER A 610 69.39 -30.99 -10.74
C SER A 610 70.61 -31.84 -11.13
N SER A 611 71.83 -31.35 -10.83
CA SER A 611 73.05 -32.14 -10.89
C SER A 611 73.70 -32.22 -9.50
N SER A 612 73.91 -33.45 -9.02
CA SER A 612 74.75 -33.76 -7.84
C SER A 612 76.05 -34.40 -8.36
N GLY A 613 77.29 -33.99 -8.05
CA GLY A 613 77.94 -32.90 -7.29
C GLY A 613 79.45 -32.90 -7.68
N PRO A 614 80.43 -32.34 -6.92
CA PRO A 614 80.36 -31.43 -5.78
C PRO A 614 81.08 -30.08 -6.04
N SER A 615 80.46 -28.98 -5.61
CA SER A 615 81.14 -27.79 -5.07
C SER A 615 80.12 -26.91 -4.32
N GLY A 616 80.27 -26.84 -2.99
CA GLY A 616 79.94 -25.70 -2.13
C GLY A 616 78.50 -25.20 -1.98
N GLY A 617 77.90 -25.43 -0.79
CA GLY A 617 76.92 -24.52 -0.17
C GLY A 617 75.46 -24.95 -0.26
N GLY A 618 74.95 -25.63 0.77
CA GLY A 618 73.58 -26.15 0.84
C GLY A 618 72.49 -25.07 0.80
N LYS A 619 71.55 -25.23 -0.13
CA LYS A 619 70.28 -24.49 -0.22
C LYS A 619 69.15 -25.46 0.19
N PRO A 620 68.20 -25.04 1.04
CA PRO A 620 67.33 -25.95 1.79
C PRO A 620 66.38 -26.70 0.85
N THR A 621 66.29 -28.02 1.07
CA THR A 621 65.21 -28.86 0.53
C THR A 621 63.92 -28.45 1.24
N VAL A 622 63.02 -27.76 0.53
CA VAL A 622 61.63 -27.59 0.99
C VAL A 622 60.94 -28.92 0.70
N THR A 623 60.75 -29.72 1.75
CA THR A 623 59.93 -30.93 1.69
C THR A 623 58.47 -30.48 1.64
N ASN A 624 57.74 -30.72 0.56
CA ASN A 624 56.31 -30.44 0.51
C ASN A 624 55.53 -31.66 0.97
N GLN A 625 54.48 -31.42 1.75
CA GLN A 625 53.44 -32.36 2.08
C GLN A 625 52.27 -32.19 1.13
N THR A 626 51.53 -33.27 0.96
CA THR A 626 50.37 -33.41 0.10
C THR A 626 49.15 -33.38 0.97
N VAL A 627 48.31 -32.38 0.78
CA VAL A 627 46.96 -32.36 1.31
C VAL A 627 46.07 -32.88 0.19
N THR A 628 45.48 -34.05 0.38
CA THR A 628 44.44 -34.56 -0.51
C THR A 628 43.10 -34.05 0.00
N LEU A 629 42.32 -33.39 -0.84
CA LEU A 629 40.97 -32.93 -0.56
C LEU A 629 40.02 -33.93 -1.18
N ASP A 630 39.37 -34.73 -0.35
CA ASP A 630 38.32 -35.66 -0.77
C ASP A 630 36.99 -34.91 -0.76
N ASN A 631 36.40 -34.72 -1.94
CA ASN A 631 35.19 -33.92 -2.11
C ASN A 631 33.91 -34.69 -1.76
N GLY A 632 33.99 -35.91 -1.21
CA GLY A 632 32.83 -36.66 -0.73
C GLY A 632 31.92 -37.23 -1.83
N ASP A 633 32.20 -36.96 -3.11
CA ASP A 633 31.53 -37.50 -4.32
C ASP A 633 32.37 -38.57 -5.04
N GLY A 634 33.46 -39.03 -4.40
CA GLY A 634 34.44 -39.96 -4.98
C GLY A 634 35.51 -39.28 -5.82
N THR A 635 35.49 -37.95 -5.96
CA THR A 635 36.56 -37.17 -6.57
C THR A 635 37.51 -36.60 -5.52
N THR A 636 38.79 -36.50 -5.86
CA THR A 636 39.80 -35.92 -4.97
C THR A 636 40.64 -34.87 -5.70
N ASN A 637 40.91 -33.76 -5.04
CA ASN A 637 41.91 -32.77 -5.47
C ASN A 637 43.16 -32.89 -4.59
N THR A 638 44.32 -32.45 -5.07
CA THR A 638 45.55 -32.47 -4.23
C THR A 638 46.25 -31.13 -4.24
N VAL A 639 46.64 -30.66 -3.05
CA VAL A 639 47.36 -29.41 -2.81
C VAL A 639 48.72 -29.74 -2.22
N LYS A 640 49.79 -29.15 -2.76
CA LYS A 640 51.15 -29.29 -2.21
C LYS A 640 51.46 -28.11 -1.30
N VAL A 641 51.65 -28.39 -0.01
CA VAL A 641 51.96 -27.41 1.04
C VAL A 641 53.37 -27.67 1.56
N PRO A 642 54.28 -26.69 1.64
CA PRO A 642 55.58 -26.88 2.30
C PRO A 642 55.42 -27.43 3.71
N LYS A 643 56.28 -28.38 4.10
CA LYS A 643 56.27 -28.97 5.43
C LYS A 643 56.47 -27.89 6.49
N GLY A 644 55.52 -27.78 7.40
CA GLY A 644 55.50 -26.77 8.47
C GLY A 644 54.75 -25.49 8.11
N ASP A 645 54.31 -25.31 6.86
CA ASP A 645 53.41 -24.22 6.46
C ASP A 645 51.95 -24.60 6.65
N LYS A 646 51.08 -23.59 6.73
CA LYS A 646 49.62 -23.75 6.84
C LYS A 646 49.00 -23.97 5.46
N LEU A 647 47.93 -24.77 5.39
CA LEU A 647 47.09 -24.83 4.20
C LEU A 647 46.27 -23.53 4.10
N ALA A 648 46.31 -22.86 2.94
CA ALA A 648 45.46 -21.70 2.71
C ALA A 648 44.04 -22.17 2.42
N GLU A 649 43.05 -21.61 3.12
CA GLU A 649 41.63 -21.93 2.98
C GLU A 649 41.12 -21.72 1.55
N SER A 650 41.61 -20.68 0.86
CA SER A 650 41.32 -20.42 -0.56
C SER A 650 41.84 -21.47 -1.55
N LYS A 651 42.70 -22.38 -1.10
CA LYS A 651 43.16 -23.54 -1.89
C LYS A 651 42.40 -24.82 -1.54
N ALA A 652 41.49 -24.74 -0.57
CA ALA A 652 40.61 -25.81 -0.13
C ALA A 652 39.14 -25.39 -0.31
N THR A 653 38.82 -24.79 -1.45
CA THR A 653 37.44 -24.49 -1.82
C THR A 653 36.67 -25.82 -2.00
N PRO A 654 35.53 -26.01 -1.32
CA PRO A 654 34.68 -27.16 -1.54
C PRO A 654 34.10 -27.14 -2.95
N LYS A 655 33.69 -28.31 -3.44
CA LYS A 655 33.02 -28.42 -4.73
C LYS A 655 31.52 -28.31 -4.49
N ASP A 656 30.85 -27.49 -5.29
CA ASP A 656 29.40 -27.37 -5.20
C ASP A 656 28.73 -28.72 -5.46
N ARG A 657 27.78 -29.06 -4.60
CA ARG A 657 27.02 -30.30 -4.65
C ARG A 657 25.54 -29.97 -4.52
N GLU A 658 24.81 -30.16 -5.60
CA GLU A 658 23.36 -30.00 -5.69
C GLU A 658 22.64 -30.76 -4.56
N GLY A 659 21.80 -30.07 -3.79
CA GLY A 659 21.09 -30.61 -2.62
C GLY A 659 21.89 -30.77 -1.32
N TYR A 660 23.12 -30.23 -1.24
CA TYR A 660 23.99 -30.41 -0.07
C TYR A 660 24.68 -29.08 0.32
N GLU A 661 24.77 -28.77 1.61
CA GLU A 661 25.52 -27.63 2.15
C GLU A 661 26.88 -28.09 2.69
N PHE A 662 27.93 -27.35 2.38
CA PHE A 662 29.27 -27.65 2.87
C PHE A 662 29.40 -27.23 4.35
N ASP A 663 29.60 -28.19 5.25
CA ASP A 663 29.82 -27.93 6.69
C ASP A 663 31.28 -27.55 6.95
N ASN A 664 32.21 -28.50 6.75
CA ASN A 664 33.63 -28.27 7.00
C ASN A 664 34.54 -29.34 6.37
N TRP A 665 35.86 -29.09 6.41
CA TRP A 665 36.90 -30.08 6.14
C TRP A 665 37.28 -30.83 7.43
N TYR A 666 37.37 -32.15 7.37
CA TYR A 666 37.71 -33.00 8.52
C TYR A 666 38.98 -33.82 8.29
N GLU A 667 39.75 -34.11 9.35
CA GLU A 667 40.99 -34.91 9.28
C GLU A 667 40.75 -36.41 9.14
N ASP A 668 39.52 -36.86 9.39
CA ASP A 668 39.12 -38.26 9.35
C ASP A 668 37.83 -38.44 8.54
N PRO A 669 37.68 -39.58 7.82
CA PRO A 669 36.50 -39.86 7.00
C PRO A 669 35.23 -40.10 7.83
N GLU A 670 35.36 -40.31 9.14
CA GLU A 670 34.24 -40.37 10.07
C GLU A 670 33.73 -38.99 10.54
N PHE A 671 34.35 -37.90 10.06
CA PHE A 671 33.99 -36.51 10.34
C PHE A 671 33.98 -36.14 11.84
N THR A 672 34.90 -36.71 12.61
CA THR A 672 34.96 -36.49 14.06
C THR A 672 35.90 -35.36 14.48
N THR A 673 36.89 -35.03 13.64
CA THR A 673 37.92 -34.02 13.93
C THR A 673 37.95 -32.95 12.83
N PRO A 674 37.32 -31.77 13.03
CA PRO A 674 37.36 -30.69 12.05
C PRO A 674 38.79 -30.15 11.91
N TYR A 675 39.17 -29.80 10.68
CA TYR A 675 40.51 -29.34 10.34
C TYR A 675 40.67 -27.84 10.65
N ASP A 676 41.65 -27.52 11.48
CA ASP A 676 42.02 -26.13 11.77
C ASP A 676 43.04 -25.62 10.73
N PHE A 677 42.64 -24.66 9.89
CA PHE A 677 43.51 -24.04 8.89
C PHE A 677 44.70 -23.27 9.50
N ASN A 678 44.71 -23.02 10.81
CA ASN A 678 45.87 -22.49 11.51
C ASN A 678 46.92 -23.54 11.89
N LYS A 679 46.63 -24.83 11.69
CA LYS A 679 47.54 -25.94 11.92
C LYS A 679 48.55 -26.08 10.77
N ALA A 680 49.81 -26.27 11.12
CA ALA A 680 50.88 -26.52 10.14
C ALA A 680 50.79 -27.95 9.57
N VAL A 681 50.99 -28.09 8.25
CA VAL A 681 50.98 -29.38 7.56
C VAL A 681 52.35 -30.03 7.67
N GLU A 682 52.48 -30.99 8.59
CA GLU A 682 53.76 -31.64 8.91
C GLU A 682 54.04 -32.94 8.13
N ASN A 683 52.98 -33.59 7.65
CA ASN A 683 52.99 -34.84 6.87
C ASN A 683 51.93 -34.77 5.77
N ASP A 684 51.99 -35.67 4.78
CA ASP A 684 50.89 -35.88 3.85
C ASP A 684 49.61 -36.20 4.65
N ILE A 685 48.51 -35.49 4.37
CA ILE A 685 47.21 -35.63 5.04
C ILE A 685 46.10 -35.71 3.98
N THR A 686 44.97 -36.29 4.36
CA THR A 686 43.73 -36.20 3.58
C THR A 686 42.71 -35.45 4.42
N LEU A 687 42.05 -34.47 3.82
CA LEU A 687 40.91 -33.78 4.38
C LEU A 687 39.65 -34.24 3.66
N TYR A 688 38.61 -34.51 4.42
CA TYR A 688 37.34 -35.01 3.94
C TYR A 688 36.32 -33.89 4.05
N ALA A 689 35.78 -33.45 2.91
CA ALA A 689 34.69 -32.50 2.91
C ALA A 689 33.45 -33.21 3.45
N LYS A 690 32.96 -32.74 4.60
CA LYS A 690 31.64 -33.14 5.07
C LYS A 690 30.64 -32.19 4.45
N TYR A 691 29.76 -32.77 3.68
CA TYR A 691 28.56 -32.08 3.26
C TYR A 691 27.45 -32.58 4.18
N GLU A 692 26.71 -31.64 4.71
CA GLU A 692 25.40 -31.96 5.23
C GLU A 692 24.49 -31.97 4.02
N GLU A 693 23.68 -33.02 3.87
CA GLU A 693 22.53 -32.93 2.99
C GLU A 693 21.84 -31.63 3.39
N LYS A 694 21.63 -30.71 2.43
CA LYS A 694 20.62 -29.68 2.68
C LYS A 694 19.47 -30.54 3.09
N ALA A 695 19.03 -30.40 4.35
CA ALA A 695 17.82 -31.09 4.72
C ALA A 695 16.88 -30.78 3.55
N PRO A 696 16.14 -31.76 2.98
CA PRO A 696 14.88 -31.32 2.41
C PRO A 696 14.36 -30.38 3.49
N THR A 697 14.08 -29.10 3.20
CA THR A 697 13.15 -28.42 4.09
C THR A 697 12.04 -29.45 4.14
N PRO A 698 11.89 -30.18 5.27
CA PRO A 698 10.89 -31.21 5.28
C PRO A 698 9.63 -30.45 4.90
N PRO A 699 8.62 -31.04 4.22
CA PRO A 699 7.28 -30.53 4.48
C PRO A 699 7.23 -30.45 6.01
N PRO A 700 7.12 -29.23 6.57
CA PRO A 700 7.26 -29.00 8.00
C PRO A 700 6.80 -30.21 8.78
N THR A 701 7.74 -30.80 9.52
CA THR A 701 7.40 -31.97 10.34
C THR A 701 6.17 -31.56 11.14
N PRO A 702 5.02 -32.24 11.02
CA PRO A 702 3.76 -31.74 11.56
C PRO A 702 3.88 -31.69 13.08
N VAL A 703 4.24 -30.53 13.61
CA VAL A 703 4.08 -30.21 15.02
C VAL A 703 2.66 -29.70 15.14
N LYS A 704 1.74 -30.65 15.34
CA LYS A 704 0.31 -30.37 15.45
C LYS A 704 -0.10 -29.85 16.83
N GLU A 705 0.77 -29.15 17.58
CA GLU A 705 0.34 -28.54 18.86
C GLU A 705 1.14 -27.28 19.22
N GLY A 706 0.41 -26.15 19.29
CA GLY A 706 0.72 -24.95 20.07
C GLY A 706 2.01 -24.24 19.70
N PHE A 707 1.96 -23.32 18.73
CA PHE A 707 3.07 -22.41 18.49
C PHE A 707 3.17 -21.42 19.66
N GLU A 708 4.32 -21.34 20.33
CA GLU A 708 4.48 -20.46 21.50
C GLU A 708 4.42 -18.97 21.12
N ASP A 709 4.73 -18.64 19.88
CA ASP A 709 4.82 -17.26 19.36
C ASP A 709 3.50 -16.72 18.81
N ILE A 710 2.39 -17.47 18.90
CA ILE A 710 1.06 -16.99 18.54
C ILE A 710 0.11 -16.79 19.74
N ASP A 711 0.55 -17.11 20.96
CA ASP A 711 -0.29 -16.96 22.17
C ASP A 711 -0.69 -15.49 22.38
N GLY A 712 -1.98 -15.20 22.27
CA GLY A 712 -2.52 -13.84 22.36
C GLY A 712 -2.28 -12.99 21.11
N HIS A 713 -1.81 -13.58 20.00
CA HIS A 713 -1.67 -12.92 18.72
C HIS A 713 -3.05 -12.73 18.06
N TRP A 714 -3.27 -11.61 17.37
CA TRP A 714 -4.60 -11.27 16.82
C TRP A 714 -5.13 -12.28 15.80
N ALA A 715 -4.21 -12.98 15.10
CA ALA A 715 -4.50 -13.99 14.09
C ALA A 715 -4.40 -15.43 14.62
N GLU A 716 -4.34 -15.63 15.94
CA GLU A 716 -4.12 -16.96 16.54
C GLU A 716 -5.16 -17.98 16.05
N ASP A 717 -6.44 -17.62 16.03
CA ASP A 717 -7.53 -18.51 15.61
C ASP A 717 -7.41 -18.89 14.13
N GLU A 718 -7.16 -17.91 13.24
CA GLU A 718 -7.02 -18.19 11.81
C GLU A 718 -5.72 -18.95 11.48
N ILE A 719 -4.63 -18.68 12.20
CA ILE A 719 -3.39 -19.46 12.06
C ILE A 719 -3.65 -20.92 12.45
N ASN A 720 -4.32 -21.15 13.58
CA ASN A 720 -4.67 -22.49 14.03
C ASN A 720 -5.59 -23.20 13.02
N ASP A 721 -6.62 -22.54 12.48
CA ASP A 721 -7.49 -23.11 11.44
C ASP A 721 -6.70 -23.48 10.17
N ALA A 722 -5.85 -22.57 9.68
CA ALA A 722 -5.06 -22.84 8.48
C ALA A 722 -4.06 -23.99 8.67
N VAL A 723 -3.53 -24.16 9.87
CA VAL A 723 -2.64 -25.28 10.24
C VAL A 723 -3.42 -26.59 10.42
N ASP A 724 -4.60 -26.54 11.05
CA ASP A 724 -5.46 -27.73 11.20
C ASP A 724 -5.96 -28.26 9.86
N ARG A 725 -6.15 -27.37 8.87
CA ARG A 725 -6.47 -27.72 7.47
C ARG A 725 -5.25 -28.21 6.68
N GLY A 726 -4.04 -28.08 7.20
CA GLY A 726 -2.80 -28.44 6.51
C GLY A 726 -2.38 -27.47 5.40
N ILE A 727 -2.96 -26.26 5.38
CA ILE A 727 -2.62 -25.21 4.41
C ILE A 727 -1.24 -24.64 4.77
N PHE A 728 -1.10 -24.25 6.03
CA PHE A 728 0.14 -23.74 6.61
C PHE A 728 0.73 -24.75 7.59
N GLU A 729 2.02 -24.61 7.79
CA GLU A 729 2.74 -25.32 8.83
C GLU A 729 3.77 -24.37 9.45
N GLY A 730 4.13 -24.60 10.71
CA GLY A 730 5.16 -23.82 11.39
C GLY A 730 6.58 -24.32 11.11
N TYR A 731 7.55 -23.68 11.73
CA TYR A 731 8.96 -24.00 11.61
C TYR A 731 9.35 -25.14 12.56
N GLY A 732 10.43 -25.85 12.22
CA GLY A 732 10.91 -27.00 12.99
C GLY A 732 11.38 -26.69 14.43
N ASP A 733 11.43 -25.41 14.80
CA ASP A 733 11.71 -24.91 16.14
C ASP A 733 10.44 -24.72 17.01
N GLY A 734 9.25 -25.04 16.48
CA GLY A 734 7.98 -24.90 17.19
C GLY A 734 7.36 -23.51 17.10
N THR A 735 7.85 -22.65 16.19
CA THR A 735 7.31 -21.30 15.95
C THR A 735 6.49 -21.22 14.68
N PHE A 736 5.52 -20.31 14.60
CA PHE A 736 4.81 -19.99 13.35
C PHE A 736 5.45 -18.82 12.59
N ARG A 737 6.09 -17.91 13.31
CA ARG A 737 6.65 -16.63 12.88
C ARG A 737 5.59 -15.74 12.22
N PRO A 738 4.53 -15.36 12.95
CA PRO A 738 3.36 -14.67 12.41
C PRO A 738 3.71 -13.35 11.72
N ASP A 739 4.68 -12.60 12.24
CA ASP A 739 5.07 -11.27 11.73
C ASP A 739 6.11 -11.31 10.60
N LEU A 740 6.58 -12.50 10.20
CA LEU A 740 7.53 -12.63 9.10
C LEU A 740 6.79 -12.44 7.77
N GLY A 741 7.37 -11.69 6.82
CA GLY A 741 6.85 -11.60 5.46
C GLY A 741 6.78 -12.98 4.80
N ILE A 742 5.76 -13.21 3.95
CA ILE A 742 5.60 -14.46 3.22
C ILE A 742 5.94 -14.31 1.74
N THR A 743 6.72 -15.23 1.21
CA THR A 743 7.18 -15.22 -0.18
C THR A 743 6.11 -15.73 -1.14
N ARG A 744 6.21 -15.34 -2.41
CA ARG A 744 5.28 -15.79 -3.47
C ARG A 744 5.32 -17.31 -3.68
N GLN A 745 6.49 -17.93 -3.59
CA GLN A 745 6.61 -19.38 -3.69
C GLN A 745 5.96 -20.11 -2.48
N GLU A 746 6.01 -19.53 -1.28
CA GLU A 746 5.30 -20.08 -0.11
C GLU A 746 3.77 -19.99 -0.27
N ILE A 747 3.25 -18.89 -0.83
CA ILE A 747 1.81 -18.78 -1.15
C ILE A 747 1.39 -19.81 -2.19
N ALA A 748 2.18 -20.05 -3.24
CA ALA A 748 1.86 -21.08 -4.22
C ALA A 748 1.70 -22.47 -3.57
N VAL A 749 2.58 -22.83 -2.63
CA VAL A 749 2.44 -24.06 -1.84
C VAL A 749 1.16 -24.05 -1.01
N ALA A 750 0.87 -22.95 -0.30
CA ALA A 750 -0.33 -22.83 0.51
C ALA A 750 -1.62 -22.98 -0.32
N MET A 751 -1.69 -22.38 -1.51
CA MET A 751 -2.85 -22.45 -2.40
C MET A 751 -3.07 -23.86 -2.97
N VAL A 752 -2.00 -24.57 -3.34
CA VAL A 752 -2.10 -25.97 -3.81
C VAL A 752 -2.63 -26.88 -2.69
N ARG A 753 -2.18 -26.69 -1.45
CA ARG A 753 -2.66 -27.43 -0.28
C ARG A 753 -4.11 -27.10 0.06
N LEU A 754 -4.46 -25.82 0.06
CA LEU A 754 -5.83 -25.33 0.24
C LEU A 754 -6.81 -26.03 -0.71
N LEU A 755 -6.42 -26.21 -1.97
CA LEU A 755 -7.25 -26.83 -3.00
C LEU A 755 -7.21 -28.37 -2.98
N GLY A 756 -6.43 -29.00 -2.10
CA GLY A 756 -6.29 -30.45 -2.01
C GLY A 756 -5.58 -31.08 -3.23
N LEU A 757 -4.73 -30.32 -3.90
CA LEU A 757 -4.07 -30.70 -5.16
C LEU A 757 -2.70 -31.37 -4.94
N GLU A 758 -2.32 -31.71 -3.72
CA GLU A 758 -0.99 -32.26 -3.39
C GLU A 758 -0.70 -33.58 -4.12
N SER A 759 -1.74 -34.35 -4.43
CA SER A 759 -1.60 -35.59 -5.19
C SER A 759 -1.20 -35.39 -6.67
N GLU A 760 -1.37 -34.17 -7.20
CA GLU A 760 -1.02 -33.80 -8.58
C GLU A 760 0.39 -33.19 -8.67
N VAL A 761 0.98 -32.75 -7.56
CA VAL A 761 2.29 -32.06 -7.51
C VAL A 761 3.38 -32.88 -8.17
N ASP A 762 3.42 -34.19 -7.91
CA ASP A 762 4.46 -35.05 -8.48
C ASP A 762 4.40 -35.18 -10.01
N SER A 763 3.23 -34.90 -10.59
CA SER A 763 2.97 -34.93 -12.03
C SER A 763 2.90 -33.55 -12.68
N ALA A 764 3.19 -32.48 -11.94
CA ALA A 764 3.23 -31.12 -12.48
C ALA A 764 4.25 -31.04 -13.64
N ASP A 765 3.84 -30.39 -14.72
CA ASP A 765 4.62 -30.07 -15.90
C ASP A 765 5.51 -28.86 -15.62
N LEU A 766 6.78 -29.12 -15.30
CA LEU A 766 7.76 -28.07 -15.04
C LEU A 766 7.99 -27.13 -16.24
N SER A 767 7.65 -27.53 -17.47
CA SER A 767 7.85 -26.66 -18.65
C SER A 767 6.97 -25.41 -18.62
N VAL A 768 5.89 -25.39 -17.84
CA VAL A 768 5.09 -24.17 -17.64
C VAL A 768 5.86 -23.05 -16.94
N LEU A 769 6.98 -23.38 -16.30
CA LEU A 769 7.88 -22.42 -15.68
C LEU A 769 8.89 -21.83 -16.66
N ASP A 770 9.05 -22.38 -17.86
CA ASP A 770 10.03 -21.91 -18.85
C ASP A 770 9.73 -20.48 -19.34
N LYS A 771 8.49 -20.01 -19.15
CA LYS A 771 8.10 -18.62 -19.40
C LYS A 771 8.63 -17.62 -18.36
N PHE A 772 9.19 -18.12 -17.25
CA PHE A 772 9.75 -17.28 -16.19
C PHE A 772 11.28 -17.26 -16.25
N SER A 773 11.85 -16.06 -16.40
CA SER A 773 13.31 -15.86 -16.49
C SER A 773 14.04 -16.19 -15.18
N ASP A 774 13.34 -16.10 -14.06
CA ASP A 774 13.81 -16.38 -12.70
C ASP A 774 13.37 -17.75 -12.19
N ARG A 775 13.00 -18.68 -13.08
CA ARG A 775 12.62 -20.06 -12.69
C ARG A 775 13.66 -20.76 -11.82
N ASP A 776 14.94 -20.48 -12.05
CA ASP A 776 16.07 -21.09 -11.33
C ASP A 776 16.25 -20.50 -9.92
N GLU A 777 15.54 -19.42 -9.59
CA GLU A 777 15.46 -18.87 -8.23
C GLU A 777 14.32 -19.51 -7.42
N ILE A 778 13.44 -20.29 -8.05
CA ILE A 778 12.39 -21.03 -7.34
C ILE A 778 13.07 -22.15 -6.56
N ALA A 779 12.83 -22.21 -5.26
CA ALA A 779 13.43 -23.24 -4.44
C ALA A 779 12.94 -24.65 -4.85
N ASP A 780 13.83 -25.64 -4.83
CA ASP A 780 13.54 -27.04 -5.22
C ASP A 780 12.27 -27.61 -4.55
N TRP A 781 12.00 -27.21 -3.29
CA TRP A 781 10.82 -27.67 -2.54
C TRP A 781 9.50 -27.04 -3.02
N ALA A 782 9.56 -25.87 -3.66
CA ALA A 782 8.42 -25.12 -4.17
C ALA A 782 8.21 -25.33 -5.68
N GLU A 783 9.25 -25.70 -6.44
CA GLU A 783 9.24 -25.77 -7.91
C GLU A 783 7.98 -26.44 -8.49
N LYS A 784 7.68 -27.67 -8.05
CA LYS A 784 6.51 -28.41 -8.53
C LYS A 784 5.17 -27.80 -8.10
N TYR A 785 5.13 -27.18 -6.92
CA TYR A 785 3.93 -26.50 -6.44
C TYR A 785 3.67 -25.22 -7.24
N VAL A 786 4.73 -24.47 -7.56
CA VAL A 786 4.65 -23.28 -8.40
C VAL A 786 4.22 -23.67 -9.82
N ALA A 787 4.81 -24.73 -10.39
CA ALA A 787 4.39 -25.25 -11.70
C ALA A 787 2.90 -25.60 -11.72
N LEU A 788 2.44 -26.35 -10.73
CA LEU A 788 1.03 -26.72 -10.62
C LEU A 788 0.11 -25.50 -10.43
N ALA A 789 0.51 -24.52 -9.61
CA ALA A 789 -0.27 -23.30 -9.42
C ALA A 789 -0.40 -22.49 -10.72
N VAL A 790 0.65 -22.47 -11.54
CA VAL A 790 0.67 -21.80 -12.84
C VAL A 790 -0.20 -22.56 -13.86
N GLU A 791 -0.12 -23.90 -13.91
CA GLU A 791 -1.00 -24.73 -14.74
C GLU A 791 -2.49 -24.52 -14.44
N LYS A 792 -2.83 -24.32 -13.17
CA LYS A 792 -4.21 -24.12 -12.72
C LYS A 792 -4.67 -22.66 -12.86
N ASN A 793 -3.85 -21.78 -13.43
CA ASN A 793 -4.10 -20.33 -13.55
C ASN A 793 -4.33 -19.62 -12.20
N ILE A 794 -3.76 -20.16 -11.11
CA ILE A 794 -3.72 -19.49 -9.80
C ILE A 794 -2.69 -18.37 -9.85
N TYR A 795 -1.57 -18.62 -10.55
CA TYR A 795 -0.51 -17.65 -10.82
C TYR A 795 -0.31 -17.46 -12.33
N GLU A 796 -0.21 -16.21 -12.76
CA GLU A 796 0.19 -15.85 -14.12
C GLU A 796 1.66 -15.38 -14.19
N GLY A 797 2.20 -14.85 -13.09
CA GLY A 797 3.49 -14.15 -13.02
C GLY A 797 3.35 -12.65 -13.22
N TYR A 798 4.46 -11.94 -13.45
CA TYR A 798 4.47 -10.53 -13.83
C TYR A 798 4.58 -10.35 -15.34
N LEU A 799 4.16 -9.18 -15.82
CA LEU A 799 4.13 -8.79 -17.24
C LEU A 799 5.50 -8.93 -17.95
N GLU A 800 6.60 -8.93 -17.19
CA GLU A 800 7.99 -9.03 -17.69
C GLU A 800 8.54 -10.47 -17.73
N GLY A 801 7.70 -11.48 -17.51
CA GLY A 801 8.14 -12.88 -17.53
C GLY A 801 8.95 -13.27 -16.30
N TYR A 802 8.59 -12.74 -15.13
CA TYR A 802 9.17 -13.12 -13.83
C TYR A 802 8.10 -13.73 -12.92
N PHE A 803 8.47 -14.70 -12.09
CA PHE A 803 7.64 -15.20 -11.01
C PHE A 803 7.91 -14.46 -9.68
N ALA A 804 9.14 -14.01 -9.46
CA ALA A 804 9.72 -13.42 -8.26
C ALA A 804 9.55 -14.30 -7.00
N PRO A 805 10.12 -15.52 -6.97
CA PRO A 805 9.79 -16.54 -5.97
C PRO A 805 10.07 -16.12 -4.52
N GLU A 806 11.21 -15.48 -4.26
CA GLU A 806 11.62 -15.05 -2.92
C GLU A 806 11.07 -13.68 -2.51
N ARG A 807 10.35 -13.00 -3.40
CA ARG A 807 9.78 -11.68 -3.09
C ARG A 807 8.60 -11.84 -2.14
N ILE A 808 8.56 -11.01 -1.11
CA ILE A 808 7.39 -10.92 -0.23
C ILE A 808 6.21 -10.41 -1.05
N ILE A 809 5.09 -11.15 -0.99
CA ILE A 809 3.87 -10.82 -1.73
C ILE A 809 3.17 -9.62 -1.09
N SER A 810 2.56 -8.76 -1.91
CA SER A 810 1.75 -7.66 -1.41
C SER A 810 0.30 -8.08 -1.14
N ARG A 811 -0.43 -7.25 -0.39
CA ARG A 811 -1.83 -7.51 -0.03
C ARG A 811 -2.74 -7.51 -1.26
N GLU A 812 -2.50 -6.61 -2.20
CA GLU A 812 -3.21 -6.57 -3.47
C GLU A 812 -2.91 -7.79 -4.34
N GLU A 813 -1.66 -8.28 -4.34
CA GLU A 813 -1.28 -9.48 -5.09
C GLU A 813 -1.90 -10.76 -4.52
N LEU A 814 -1.91 -10.94 -3.20
CA LEU A 814 -2.61 -12.09 -2.62
C LEU A 814 -4.11 -12.04 -2.94
N SER A 815 -4.72 -10.86 -2.97
CA SER A 815 -6.12 -10.71 -3.37
C SER A 815 -6.35 -11.18 -4.82
N THR A 816 -5.41 -10.90 -5.72
CA THR A 816 -5.50 -11.39 -7.12
C THR A 816 -5.42 -12.91 -7.22
N VAL A 817 -4.55 -13.52 -6.41
CA VAL A 817 -4.41 -14.98 -6.33
C VAL A 817 -5.69 -15.62 -5.82
N LEU A 818 -6.30 -15.07 -4.78
CA LEU A 818 -7.55 -15.58 -4.21
C LEU A 818 -8.73 -15.42 -5.18
N THR A 819 -8.88 -14.26 -5.81
CA THR A 819 -9.94 -13.99 -6.80
C THR A 819 -9.84 -14.91 -8.01
N ARG A 820 -8.63 -15.11 -8.55
CA ARG A 820 -8.40 -16.08 -9.63
C ARG A 820 -8.75 -17.50 -9.19
N THR A 821 -8.36 -17.88 -7.97
CA THR A 821 -8.67 -19.20 -7.41
C THR A 821 -10.18 -19.44 -7.26
N ALA A 822 -10.95 -18.40 -6.92
CA ALA A 822 -12.41 -18.49 -6.83
C ALA A 822 -13.13 -18.38 -8.19
N HIS A 823 -12.42 -17.99 -9.26
CA HIS A 823 -12.99 -17.70 -10.57
C HIS A 823 -14.09 -16.61 -10.51
N GLU A 824 -13.92 -15.64 -9.61
CA GLU A 824 -14.84 -14.51 -9.48
C GLU A 824 -14.73 -13.57 -10.70
N PRO A 825 -15.85 -12.99 -11.18
CA PRO A 825 -15.81 -12.03 -12.26
C PRO A 825 -15.16 -10.72 -11.81
N LEU A 826 -14.45 -10.09 -12.75
CA LEU A 826 -13.71 -8.84 -12.56
C LEU A 826 -14.55 -7.63 -13.04
N ASP A 827 -15.82 -7.60 -12.64
CA ASP A 827 -16.85 -6.66 -13.15
C ASP A 827 -17.29 -5.59 -12.16
N ARG A 828 -16.58 -5.48 -11.03
CA ARG A 828 -16.90 -4.58 -9.92
C ARG A 828 -15.63 -3.99 -9.33
N GLU A 829 -15.75 -2.85 -8.67
CA GLU A 829 -14.61 -2.08 -8.15
C GLU A 829 -14.65 -1.99 -6.63
N ALA A 830 -13.47 -1.98 -5.99
CA ALA A 830 -13.35 -1.92 -4.54
C ALA A 830 -13.58 -0.48 -4.04
N SER A 831 -14.29 -0.33 -2.92
CA SER A 831 -14.66 1.00 -2.38
C SER A 831 -13.69 1.56 -1.34
N PHE A 832 -12.42 1.15 -1.35
CA PHE A 832 -11.41 1.67 -0.42
C PHE A 832 -10.89 3.05 -0.85
N THR A 833 -10.53 3.90 0.12
CA THR A 833 -10.17 5.31 -0.14
C THR A 833 -8.81 5.49 -0.83
N ASP A 834 -7.98 4.45 -0.82
CA ASP A 834 -6.60 4.48 -1.31
C ASP A 834 -6.40 3.73 -2.65
N ILE A 835 -7.48 3.30 -3.32
CA ILE A 835 -7.43 2.80 -4.70
C ILE A 835 -6.88 3.91 -5.62
N GLY A 836 -5.89 3.57 -6.44
CA GLY A 836 -5.19 4.52 -7.31
C GLY A 836 -4.09 5.33 -6.63
N THR A 837 -3.85 5.13 -5.33
CA THR A 837 -2.76 5.81 -4.58
C THR A 837 -1.79 4.79 -3.98
N THR A 838 -2.00 4.37 -2.73
CA THR A 838 -1.19 3.35 -2.04
C THR A 838 -1.67 1.92 -2.31
N THR A 839 -2.81 1.76 -2.96
CA THR A 839 -3.25 0.54 -3.64
C THR A 839 -3.31 0.80 -5.15
N ASN A 840 -2.78 -0.10 -5.96
CA ASN A 840 -2.82 0.10 -7.41
C ASN A 840 -4.25 -0.05 -7.97
N GLU A 841 -4.64 0.82 -8.90
CA GLU A 841 -5.99 0.83 -9.49
C GLU A 841 -6.32 -0.50 -10.18
N TRP A 842 -5.35 -1.13 -10.85
CA TRP A 842 -5.52 -2.44 -11.50
C TRP A 842 -5.96 -3.56 -10.55
N ALA A 843 -5.67 -3.43 -9.25
CA ALA A 843 -6.01 -4.45 -8.26
C ALA A 843 -7.46 -4.33 -7.75
N SER A 844 -8.10 -3.18 -7.95
CA SER A 844 -9.47 -2.90 -7.49
C SER A 844 -10.49 -3.99 -7.88
N PRO A 845 -10.56 -4.46 -9.14
CA PRO A 845 -11.51 -5.51 -9.50
C PRO A 845 -11.17 -6.89 -8.93
N TYR A 846 -9.94 -7.10 -8.46
CA TYR A 846 -9.56 -8.31 -7.75
C TYR A 846 -9.83 -8.22 -6.25
N ILE A 847 -9.76 -7.02 -5.67
CA ILE A 847 -9.99 -6.79 -4.25
C ILE A 847 -11.49 -6.81 -3.93
N ALA A 848 -12.31 -6.24 -4.81
CA ALA A 848 -13.75 -6.07 -4.60
C ALA A 848 -14.51 -7.37 -4.22
N PRO A 849 -14.42 -8.47 -4.99
CA PRO A 849 -15.11 -9.71 -4.61
C PRO A 849 -14.61 -10.28 -3.29
N MET A 850 -13.31 -10.17 -2.99
CA MET A 850 -12.75 -10.65 -1.72
C MET A 850 -13.23 -9.81 -0.52
N ALA A 851 -13.43 -8.51 -0.71
CA ALA A 851 -13.95 -7.61 0.32
C ALA A 851 -15.44 -7.88 0.60
N GLU A 852 -16.26 -8.02 -0.45
CA GLU A 852 -17.68 -8.39 -0.33
C GLU A 852 -17.87 -9.77 0.32
N ALA A 853 -16.97 -10.70 0.02
CA ALA A 853 -16.95 -12.02 0.60
C ALA A 853 -16.51 -12.05 2.07
N GLY A 854 -15.96 -10.95 2.59
CA GLY A 854 -15.38 -10.85 3.95
C GLY A 854 -14.04 -11.57 4.10
N VAL A 855 -13.40 -11.93 2.98
CA VAL A 855 -12.08 -12.58 2.95
C VAL A 855 -10.99 -11.57 3.27
N VAL A 856 -11.08 -10.38 2.70
CA VAL A 856 -10.21 -9.25 3.02
C VAL A 856 -11.02 -8.12 3.65
N ASN A 857 -10.41 -7.40 4.58
CA ASN A 857 -10.99 -6.22 5.21
C ASN A 857 -10.03 -5.03 5.00
N GLY A 858 -10.59 -3.82 4.92
CA GLY A 858 -9.82 -2.59 5.01
C GLY A 858 -9.51 -2.21 6.46
N TYR A 859 -8.75 -1.14 6.61
CA TYR A 859 -8.41 -0.54 7.89
C TYR A 859 -9.52 0.43 8.36
N PRO A 860 -9.59 0.76 9.66
CA PRO A 860 -10.63 1.65 10.21
C PRO A 860 -10.68 3.05 9.58
N ASP A 861 -9.58 3.49 8.95
CA ASP A 861 -9.47 4.75 8.21
C ASP A 861 -10.03 4.68 6.78
N GLY A 862 -10.56 3.52 6.37
CA GLY A 862 -11.14 3.29 5.04
C GLY A 862 -10.15 2.84 3.98
N THR A 863 -8.87 2.63 4.32
CA THR A 863 -7.82 2.21 3.38
C THR A 863 -7.71 0.69 3.25
N PHE A 864 -7.11 0.20 2.16
CA PHE A 864 -6.76 -1.20 1.94
C PHE A 864 -5.26 -1.47 2.13
N LEU A 865 -4.40 -0.49 1.82
CA LEU A 865 -2.94 -0.55 1.84
C LEU A 865 -2.38 -1.69 0.97
N GLY A 866 -2.82 -1.76 -0.28
CA GLY A 866 -2.56 -2.84 -1.23
C GLY A 866 -1.09 -3.10 -1.52
N LYS A 867 -0.26 -2.05 -1.61
CA LYS A 867 1.20 -2.18 -1.84
C LYS A 867 1.96 -2.71 -0.63
N ASN A 868 1.35 -2.79 0.55
CA ASN A 868 2.02 -3.33 1.73
C ASN A 868 2.31 -4.82 1.54
N GLN A 869 3.54 -5.19 1.88
CA GLN A 869 3.95 -6.58 2.00
C GLN A 869 3.19 -7.23 3.16
N ILE A 870 2.64 -8.43 2.93
CA ILE A 870 1.87 -9.13 3.96
C ILE A 870 2.76 -10.05 4.79
N THR A 871 2.39 -10.16 6.06
CA THR A 871 2.96 -11.12 7.01
C THR A 871 2.34 -12.51 6.82
N ARG A 872 3.00 -13.56 7.34
CA ARG A 872 2.46 -14.93 7.36
C ARG A 872 1.12 -15.00 8.09
N ALA A 873 0.94 -14.23 9.16
CA ALA A 873 -0.32 -14.15 9.90
C ALA A 873 -1.46 -13.57 9.04
N GLU A 874 -1.20 -12.49 8.31
CA GLU A 874 -2.21 -11.89 7.43
C GLU A 874 -2.58 -12.82 6.27
N ALA A 875 -1.60 -13.50 5.69
CA ALA A 875 -1.84 -14.51 4.66
C ALA A 875 -2.67 -15.68 5.19
N ALA A 876 -2.33 -16.21 6.37
CA ALA A 876 -3.11 -17.27 7.01
C ALA A 876 -4.55 -16.84 7.29
N ALA A 877 -4.75 -15.61 7.78
CA ALA A 877 -6.07 -15.04 8.02
C ALA A 877 -6.91 -14.90 6.74
N MET A 878 -6.33 -14.34 5.68
CA MET A 878 -7.00 -14.21 4.38
C MET A 878 -7.34 -15.57 3.78
N ILE A 879 -6.40 -16.53 3.79
CA ILE A 879 -6.60 -17.85 3.20
C ILE A 879 -7.57 -18.72 4.02
N SER A 880 -7.55 -18.64 5.36
CA SER A 880 -8.52 -19.32 6.23
C SER A 880 -9.95 -18.81 5.98
N ARG A 881 -10.14 -17.48 5.91
CA ARG A 881 -11.45 -16.88 5.59
C ARG A 881 -11.90 -17.24 4.18
N PHE A 882 -10.98 -17.28 3.23
CA PHE A 882 -11.26 -17.76 1.88
C PHE A 882 -11.76 -19.21 1.90
N ALA A 883 -11.06 -20.11 2.61
CA ALA A 883 -11.46 -21.50 2.75
C ALA A 883 -12.88 -21.63 3.33
N ALA A 884 -13.15 -20.91 4.42
CA ALA A 884 -14.45 -20.90 5.09
C ALA A 884 -15.58 -20.35 4.22
N LYS A 885 -15.26 -19.51 3.23
CA LYS A 885 -16.24 -18.86 2.35
C LYS A 885 -16.51 -19.64 1.07
N TYR A 886 -15.47 -20.23 0.48
CA TYR A 886 -15.50 -20.80 -0.86
C TYR A 886 -15.40 -22.32 -0.90
N LEU A 887 -14.87 -22.97 0.14
CA LEU A 887 -14.60 -24.41 0.14
C LEU A 887 -15.44 -25.20 1.16
N ASP A 888 -15.86 -24.56 2.25
CA ASP A 888 -16.78 -25.13 3.26
C ASP A 888 -18.26 -24.89 2.90
#